data_AF-A0A0D2QBV7-F1
#
_entry.id   AF-A0A0D2QBV7-F1
#
_cell.length_a   1.000
_cell.length_b   1.000
_cell.length_c   1.000
_cell.angle_alpha   90.00
_cell.angle_beta   90.00
_cell.angle_gamma   90.00
#
_symmetry.space_group_name_H-M   'P 1'
#
loop_
_entity.id
_entity.type
_entity.pdbx_description
1 polymer ?
#
loop_
_entity_poly.entity_id
_entity_poly.type
_entity_poly.pdbx_seq_one_letter_code
_entity_poly.pdbx_strand_id
1 'polypeptide(L)'
;MRAFDELKRLELFFKDDSKHGVSVVDLYELVQHAGNILPRLYLLCTVGSIYIKSKEAPAKEVLKDLVEMCRGVQHPIRGLFLRSYLAQISRDKLPDIGSEYEGDADTVMDAVDFVLQNFTEMNKLWVRMQHQGPGGVREKREKERSELQDLVGKNLHVLSQIEGVDLEMYKETVLPRVLEQVVNCKDDLAQYYLMDCIIQVFPDEYHLQTLETLLGACPQLQPTVDVKTVLSRLMDRLSNYAASSADVLPEFLQVEAFSKLSNAIGKVIEAQLDMPAVGAITLYVSLLTFTLRVHPDRLDHVDQVLGACVKKLSNIPKLEDSRAMKQVVALLSAPLEKYNDIVTALTLSNYPRVMDHLDIGTNKLMAMVIIQSIMKNNSCISTADKVEVLFELIKGLIKDIDGADVDELDEEDFKEEQNSVARLIHMLYNDEPEEMLKIICIVRKHTMVGGPKRLPFTVSSLVFSALRLLRQLQGQEGDIVGEEASMTPNKNFQLLTQIIESLSAVPSPELALRLYLQCAEAANGCDIEHVAYEFFTQAFVLYEEEIADSKAQVTAIHLIIGTLQRMNVFGVENRDTLTHKATGYSARLLKKADQCRAVYACSHLFWVDDQDGIKDGERVLLCLKRALRIANAAQQMANVARGSGGPVSLFVEILNKYIYFFEKGNKQITSSAIQGLIELINTEMQSDSTNPDSVADAFLASTLRYIQFQKQKGGVMGEKFESIKL
;
A
#
# COMPACT_ATOMS: atom_id res chain seq x y z
N MET A 1 -12.49 -47.14 -21.64
CA MET A 1 -12.91 -47.46 -20.26
C MET A 1 -13.70 -48.76 -20.18
N ARG A 2 -14.94 -48.88 -20.68
CA ARG A 2 -15.71 -50.16 -20.59
C ARG A 2 -14.92 -51.40 -21.04
N ALA A 3 -14.26 -51.35 -22.19
CA ALA A 3 -13.42 -52.46 -22.66
C ALA A 3 -12.20 -52.73 -21.78
N PHE A 4 -11.63 -51.71 -21.11
CA PHE A 4 -10.51 -51.90 -20.18
C PHE A 4 -10.97 -52.66 -18.93
N ASP A 5 -12.18 -52.39 -18.45
CA ASP A 5 -12.73 -53.08 -17.27
C ASP A 5 -13.00 -54.55 -17.56
N GLU A 6 -13.55 -54.86 -18.74
CA GLU A 6 -13.73 -56.25 -19.18
C GLU A 6 -12.39 -56.97 -19.42
N LEU A 7 -11.39 -56.28 -19.98
CA LEU A 7 -10.05 -56.85 -20.15
C LEU A 7 -9.35 -57.09 -18.80
N LYS A 8 -9.58 -56.27 -17.77
CA LYS A 8 -9.10 -56.54 -16.41
C LYS A 8 -9.75 -57.78 -15.80
N ARG A 9 -11.06 -58.00 -16.05
CA ARG A 9 -11.71 -59.25 -15.64
C ARG A 9 -11.12 -60.45 -16.36
N LEU A 10 -10.77 -60.28 -17.65
CA LEU A 10 -10.09 -61.29 -18.42
C LEU A 10 -8.67 -61.58 -17.90
N GLU A 11 -7.92 -60.55 -17.49
CA GLU A 11 -6.62 -60.71 -16.82
C GLU A 11 -6.76 -61.57 -15.55
N LEU A 12 -7.76 -61.28 -14.72
CA LEU A 12 -8.04 -62.06 -13.50
C LEU A 12 -8.44 -63.50 -13.80
N PHE A 13 -9.13 -63.74 -14.91
CA PHE A 13 -9.51 -65.09 -15.33
C PHE A 13 -8.28 -65.90 -15.76
N PHE A 14 -7.40 -65.32 -16.58
CA PHE A 14 -6.17 -65.96 -17.04
C PHE A 14 -5.09 -66.09 -15.95
N LYS A 15 -5.23 -65.39 -14.81
CA LYS A 15 -4.35 -65.58 -13.65
C LYS A 15 -4.61 -66.92 -12.94
N ASP A 16 -5.79 -67.50 -13.12
CA ASP A 16 -6.21 -68.71 -12.40
C ASP A 16 -6.00 -69.94 -13.30
N ASP A 17 -4.81 -70.52 -13.24
CA ASP A 17 -4.38 -71.67 -14.06
C ASP A 17 -5.36 -72.85 -14.00
N SER A 18 -6.07 -72.98 -12.86
CA SER A 18 -7.08 -74.02 -12.63
C SER A 18 -8.30 -73.92 -13.57
N LYS A 19 -8.51 -72.76 -14.20
CA LYS A 19 -9.72 -72.47 -15.01
C LYS A 19 -9.56 -72.68 -16.52
N HIS A 20 -8.33 -72.66 -17.06
CA HIS A 20 -8.12 -72.74 -18.51
C HIS A 20 -7.19 -73.87 -18.98
N GLY A 21 -6.31 -74.42 -18.13
CA GLY A 21 -5.55 -75.64 -18.44
C GLY A 21 -4.54 -75.53 -19.60
N VAL A 22 -4.08 -74.31 -19.91
CA VAL A 22 -3.08 -74.00 -20.97
C VAL A 22 -1.91 -73.26 -20.32
N SER A 23 -0.67 -73.56 -20.71
CA SER A 23 0.51 -72.87 -20.18
C SER A 23 0.52 -71.38 -20.57
N VAL A 24 1.16 -70.52 -19.77
CA VAL A 24 1.16 -69.08 -20.04
C VAL A 24 1.97 -68.75 -21.30
N VAL A 25 3.03 -69.52 -21.59
CA VAL A 25 3.80 -69.45 -22.83
C VAL A 25 2.92 -69.72 -24.06
N ASP A 26 2.17 -70.83 -24.05
CA ASP A 26 1.29 -71.19 -25.17
C ASP A 26 0.17 -70.15 -25.34
N LEU A 27 -0.33 -69.60 -24.23
CA LEU A 27 -1.33 -68.54 -24.26
C LEU A 27 -0.78 -67.25 -24.88
N TYR A 28 0.48 -66.89 -24.58
CA TYR A 28 1.17 -65.74 -25.15
C TYR A 28 1.38 -65.86 -26.66
N GLU A 29 1.59 -67.08 -27.18
CA GLU A 29 1.63 -67.35 -28.62
C GLU A 29 0.21 -67.37 -29.22
N LEU A 30 -0.75 -68.02 -28.56
CA LEU A 30 -2.11 -68.22 -29.08
C LEU A 30 -2.85 -66.91 -29.34
N VAL A 31 -2.70 -65.92 -28.45
CA VAL A 31 -3.34 -64.60 -28.65
C VAL A 31 -2.77 -63.85 -29.86
N GLN A 32 -1.58 -64.20 -30.34
CA GLN A 32 -0.97 -63.59 -31.53
C GLN A 32 -1.63 -64.04 -32.85
N HIS A 33 -2.35 -65.16 -32.85
CA HIS A 33 -3.12 -65.63 -34.01
C HIS A 33 -4.37 -64.78 -34.30
N ALA A 34 -4.74 -63.86 -33.42
CA ALA A 34 -5.83 -62.92 -33.69
C ALA A 34 -5.51 -62.07 -34.94
N GLY A 35 -6.33 -62.21 -35.99
CA GLY A 35 -6.05 -61.61 -37.31
C GLY A 35 -6.04 -60.07 -37.34
N ASN A 36 -6.82 -59.42 -36.46
CA ASN A 36 -6.82 -57.96 -36.35
C ASN A 36 -5.80 -57.49 -35.31
N ILE A 37 -4.94 -56.55 -35.70
CA ILE A 37 -3.82 -56.08 -34.87
C ILE A 37 -4.25 -55.47 -33.53
N LEU A 38 -5.36 -54.73 -33.48
CA LEU A 38 -5.77 -54.03 -32.25
C LEU A 38 -6.26 -55.03 -31.17
N PRO A 39 -7.24 -55.92 -31.44
CA PRO A 39 -7.57 -57.00 -30.50
C PRO A 39 -6.37 -57.84 -30.10
N ARG A 40 -5.51 -58.20 -31.09
CA ARG A 40 -4.29 -58.96 -30.84
C ARG A 40 -3.41 -58.31 -29.79
N LEU A 41 -3.11 -57.02 -29.92
CA LEU A 41 -2.21 -56.32 -29.00
C LEU A 41 -2.84 -56.09 -27.62
N TYR A 42 -4.15 -55.84 -27.53
CA TYR A 42 -4.81 -55.77 -26.21
C TYR A 42 -4.77 -57.11 -25.48
N LEU A 43 -5.02 -58.22 -26.19
CA LEU A 43 -4.90 -59.57 -25.62
C LEU A 43 -3.44 -59.88 -25.26
N LEU A 44 -2.49 -59.56 -26.15
CA LEU A 44 -1.06 -59.77 -25.92
C LEU A 44 -0.56 -58.98 -24.71
N CYS A 45 -0.96 -57.71 -24.56
CA CYS A 45 -0.67 -56.92 -23.37
C CYS A 45 -1.24 -57.60 -22.11
N THR A 46 -2.49 -58.04 -22.17
CA THR A 46 -3.17 -58.68 -21.02
C THR A 46 -2.48 -59.99 -20.61
N VAL A 47 -2.14 -60.85 -21.57
CA VAL A 47 -1.44 -62.12 -21.31
C VAL A 47 0.02 -61.86 -20.91
N GLY A 48 0.71 -60.91 -21.54
CA GLY A 48 2.07 -60.53 -21.15
C GLY A 48 2.16 -60.03 -19.72
N SER A 49 1.13 -59.32 -19.24
CA SER A 49 0.97 -58.94 -17.83
C SER A 49 1.01 -60.16 -16.89
N ILE A 50 0.38 -61.26 -17.31
CA ILE A 50 0.31 -62.51 -16.55
C ILE A 50 1.59 -63.31 -16.70
N TYR A 51 2.18 -63.28 -17.89
CA TYR A 51 3.44 -63.94 -18.17
C TYR A 51 4.56 -63.41 -17.26
N ILE A 52 4.61 -62.09 -17.06
CA ILE A 52 5.52 -61.47 -16.08
C ILE A 52 5.18 -61.93 -14.64
N LYS A 53 3.89 -61.91 -14.25
CA LYS A 53 3.44 -62.35 -12.91
C LYS A 53 3.73 -63.83 -12.62
N SER A 54 3.73 -64.69 -13.64
CA SER A 54 4.00 -66.12 -13.52
C SER A 54 5.48 -66.43 -13.28
N LYS A 55 6.38 -65.46 -13.51
CA LYS A 55 7.85 -65.61 -13.43
C LYS A 55 8.42 -66.66 -14.39
N GLU A 56 7.66 -67.09 -15.40
CA GLU A 56 8.13 -68.00 -16.45
C GLU A 56 9.09 -67.34 -17.44
N ALA A 57 9.03 -66.01 -17.58
CA ALA A 57 9.94 -65.21 -18.39
C ALA A 57 10.38 -63.93 -17.63
N PRO A 58 11.61 -63.42 -17.89
CA PRO A 58 12.08 -62.19 -17.29
C PRO A 58 11.22 -60.99 -17.71
N ALA A 59 10.95 -60.10 -16.77
CA ALA A 59 10.03 -58.98 -16.98
C ALA A 59 10.50 -58.07 -18.11
N LYS A 60 11.83 -57.86 -18.18
CA LYS A 60 12.49 -57.07 -19.22
C LYS A 60 12.19 -57.53 -20.64
N GLU A 61 12.28 -58.84 -20.91
CA GLU A 61 12.09 -59.37 -22.26
C GLU A 61 10.66 -59.19 -22.73
N VAL A 62 9.70 -59.51 -21.85
CA VAL A 62 8.27 -59.35 -22.15
C VAL A 62 7.90 -57.88 -22.32
N LEU A 63 8.35 -57.00 -21.43
CA LEU A 63 8.10 -55.56 -21.54
C LEU A 63 8.70 -54.96 -22.82
N LYS A 64 9.92 -55.37 -23.18
CA LYS A 64 10.60 -54.97 -24.41
C LYS A 64 9.85 -55.46 -25.66
N ASP A 65 9.41 -56.71 -25.66
CA ASP A 65 8.60 -57.26 -26.75
C ASP A 65 7.26 -56.51 -26.90
N LEU A 66 6.53 -56.32 -25.80
CA LEU A 66 5.24 -55.63 -25.81
C LEU A 66 5.35 -54.18 -26.34
N VAL A 67 6.36 -53.42 -25.90
CA VAL A 67 6.52 -52.02 -26.33
C VAL A 67 6.93 -51.91 -27.81
N GLU A 68 7.72 -52.88 -28.31
CA GLU A 68 8.11 -53.01 -29.71
C GLU A 68 6.92 -53.43 -30.58
N MET A 69 6.15 -54.44 -30.17
CA MET A 69 4.96 -54.90 -30.88
C MET A 69 3.87 -53.82 -30.96
N CYS A 70 3.78 -52.96 -29.94
CA CYS A 70 2.90 -51.79 -29.96
C CYS A 70 3.28 -50.75 -31.03
N ARG A 71 4.50 -50.78 -31.60
CA ARG A 71 4.86 -49.94 -32.76
C ARG A 71 4.03 -50.28 -34.00
N GLY A 72 3.41 -51.45 -34.07
CA GLY A 72 2.53 -51.83 -35.18
C GLY A 72 1.27 -50.94 -35.31
N VAL A 73 0.85 -50.23 -34.26
CA VAL A 73 -0.33 -49.34 -34.29
C VAL A 73 0.07 -47.88 -34.38
N GLN A 74 0.17 -47.37 -35.61
CA GLN A 74 0.54 -45.98 -35.89
C GLN A 74 -0.65 -45.00 -35.92
N HIS A 75 -1.88 -45.50 -35.78
CA HIS A 75 -3.06 -44.64 -35.71
C HIS A 75 -3.08 -43.87 -34.37
N PRO A 76 -3.10 -42.53 -34.35
CA PRO A 76 -2.91 -41.72 -33.14
C PRO A 76 -3.78 -42.11 -31.94
N ILE A 77 -5.11 -42.01 -32.07
CA ILE A 77 -6.03 -42.26 -30.96
C ILE A 77 -5.95 -43.72 -30.47
N ARG A 78 -6.04 -44.68 -31.41
CA ARG A 78 -5.98 -46.12 -31.09
C ARG A 78 -4.66 -46.51 -30.44
N GLY A 79 -3.54 -45.97 -30.93
CA GLY A 79 -2.21 -46.19 -30.38
C GLY A 79 -2.04 -45.56 -29.01
N LEU A 80 -2.53 -44.33 -28.78
CA LEU A 80 -2.50 -43.68 -27.47
C LEU A 80 -3.26 -44.48 -26.41
N PHE A 81 -4.47 -44.95 -26.73
CA PHE A 81 -5.23 -45.78 -25.78
C PHE A 81 -4.59 -47.15 -25.55
N LEU A 82 -4.05 -47.80 -26.58
CA LEU A 82 -3.34 -49.08 -26.42
C LEU A 82 -2.09 -48.92 -25.54
N ARG A 83 -1.30 -47.87 -25.78
CA ARG A 83 -0.09 -47.59 -25.00
C ARG A 83 -0.39 -47.11 -23.58
N SER A 84 -1.49 -46.38 -23.39
CA SER A 84 -1.98 -46.05 -22.04
C SER A 84 -2.48 -47.29 -21.31
N TYR A 85 -3.08 -48.26 -22.01
CA TYR A 85 -3.44 -49.55 -21.43
C TYR A 85 -2.18 -50.31 -21.02
N LEU A 86 -1.19 -50.42 -21.91
CA LEU A 86 0.11 -51.03 -21.64
C LEU A 86 0.75 -50.44 -20.37
N ALA A 87 0.84 -49.11 -20.27
CA ALA A 87 1.40 -48.45 -19.08
C ALA A 87 0.59 -48.76 -17.80
N GLN A 88 -0.73 -48.91 -17.90
CA GLN A 88 -1.58 -49.23 -16.75
C GLN A 88 -1.39 -50.68 -16.27
N ILE A 89 -1.26 -51.63 -17.20
CA ILE A 89 -1.11 -53.05 -16.86
C ILE A 89 0.32 -53.43 -16.47
N SER A 90 1.32 -52.63 -16.83
CA SER A 90 2.72 -52.90 -16.47
C SER A 90 3.16 -52.21 -15.19
N ARG A 91 2.39 -51.24 -14.67
CA ARG A 91 2.78 -50.39 -13.53
C ARG A 91 3.22 -51.16 -12.28
N ASP A 92 2.53 -52.25 -11.94
CA ASP A 92 2.83 -53.11 -10.78
C ASP A 92 3.85 -54.22 -11.08
N LYS A 93 4.49 -54.17 -12.25
CA LYS A 93 5.31 -55.25 -12.83
C LYS A 93 6.63 -54.74 -13.41
N LEU A 94 6.98 -53.49 -13.12
CA LEU A 94 8.24 -52.91 -13.53
C LEU A 94 9.35 -53.43 -12.60
N PRO A 95 10.54 -53.78 -13.14
CA PRO A 95 11.73 -53.98 -12.33
C PRO A 95 12.03 -52.69 -11.54
N ASP A 96 12.03 -52.77 -10.22
CA ASP A 96 12.26 -51.65 -9.31
C ASP A 96 12.99 -52.16 -8.06
N ILE A 97 13.61 -51.27 -7.29
CA ILE A 97 14.38 -51.64 -6.10
C ILE A 97 13.45 -52.31 -5.08
N GLY A 98 13.81 -53.52 -4.66
CA GLY A 98 13.03 -54.32 -3.72
C GLY A 98 11.77 -54.95 -4.32
N SER A 99 11.58 -54.89 -5.65
CA SER A 99 10.44 -55.52 -6.32
C SER A 99 10.68 -57.01 -6.56
N GLU A 100 9.61 -57.81 -6.61
CA GLU A 100 9.70 -59.25 -6.90
C GLU A 100 10.19 -59.58 -8.33
N TYR A 101 10.34 -58.54 -9.16
CA TYR A 101 10.80 -58.61 -10.54
C TYR A 101 12.21 -58.04 -10.70
N GLU A 102 12.86 -57.63 -9.61
CA GLU A 102 14.29 -57.32 -9.56
C GLU A 102 15.10 -58.63 -9.62
N GLY A 103 16.03 -58.71 -10.57
CA GLY A 103 16.91 -59.88 -10.72
C GLY A 103 18.27 -59.50 -11.31
N ASP A 104 19.25 -60.41 -11.29
CA ASP A 104 20.64 -60.14 -11.72
C ASP A 104 20.78 -59.58 -13.16
N ALA A 105 19.76 -59.77 -14.01
CA ALA A 105 19.72 -59.28 -15.40
C ALA A 105 18.67 -58.17 -15.67
N ASP A 106 17.76 -57.94 -14.71
CA ASP A 106 16.60 -57.05 -14.82
C ASP A 106 16.78 -55.86 -13.87
N THR A 107 17.22 -54.74 -14.45
CA THR A 107 17.59 -53.54 -13.69
C THR A 107 16.50 -52.48 -13.73
N VAL A 108 16.52 -51.56 -12.77
CA VAL A 108 15.66 -50.35 -12.79
C VAL A 108 15.78 -49.59 -14.12
N MET A 109 16.96 -49.60 -14.74
CA MET A 109 17.21 -48.97 -16.04
C MET A 109 16.33 -49.55 -17.15
N ASP A 110 16.03 -50.86 -17.11
CA ASP A 110 15.15 -51.51 -18.08
C ASP A 110 13.69 -51.01 -17.94
N ALA A 111 13.23 -50.75 -16.72
CA ALA A 111 11.93 -50.13 -16.47
C ALA A 111 11.89 -48.68 -16.98
N VAL A 112 12.94 -47.90 -16.69
CA VAL A 112 13.08 -46.52 -17.18
C VAL A 112 13.09 -46.47 -18.70
N ASP A 113 13.87 -47.33 -19.36
CA ASP A 113 13.93 -47.43 -20.83
C ASP A 113 12.58 -47.80 -21.44
N PHE A 114 11.87 -48.77 -20.85
CA PHE A 114 10.53 -49.15 -21.28
C PHE A 114 9.55 -47.97 -21.21
N VAL A 115 9.51 -47.25 -20.08
CA VAL A 115 8.58 -46.13 -19.89
C VAL A 115 8.95 -44.95 -20.80
N LEU A 116 10.24 -44.62 -20.95
CA LEU A 116 10.72 -43.57 -21.85
C LEU A 116 10.44 -43.88 -23.32
N GLN A 117 10.60 -45.14 -23.73
CA GLN A 117 10.24 -45.59 -25.07
C GLN A 117 8.74 -45.46 -25.32
N ASN A 118 7.92 -45.86 -24.34
CA ASN A 118 6.47 -45.73 -24.46
C ASN A 118 6.05 -44.24 -24.51
N PHE A 119 6.63 -43.40 -23.65
CA PHE A 119 6.45 -41.96 -23.64
C PHE A 119 6.78 -41.32 -24.99
N THR A 120 7.94 -41.66 -25.56
CA THR A 120 8.40 -41.17 -26.86
C THR A 120 7.40 -41.47 -27.97
N GLU A 121 6.92 -42.71 -28.05
CA GLU A 121 5.95 -43.12 -29.06
C GLU A 121 4.56 -42.50 -28.81
N MET A 122 4.14 -42.35 -27.56
CA MET A 122 2.90 -41.65 -27.22
C MET A 122 2.95 -40.17 -27.59
N ASN A 123 4.06 -39.49 -27.33
CA ASN A 123 4.26 -38.08 -27.73
C ASN A 123 4.20 -37.94 -29.25
N LYS A 124 4.90 -38.81 -30.01
CA LYS A 124 4.84 -38.83 -31.48
C LYS A 124 3.41 -39.04 -32.00
N LEU A 125 2.65 -39.98 -31.43
CA LEU A 125 1.26 -40.21 -31.81
C LEU A 125 0.38 -39.00 -31.51
N TRP A 126 0.59 -38.36 -30.36
CA TRP A 126 -0.17 -37.20 -29.94
C TRP A 126 0.10 -35.98 -30.83
N VAL A 127 1.35 -35.72 -31.22
CA VAL A 127 1.70 -34.67 -32.20
C VAL A 127 1.18 -35.01 -33.60
N ARG A 128 1.17 -36.30 -33.96
CA ARG A 128 0.58 -36.76 -35.23
C ARG A 128 -0.91 -36.47 -35.32
N MET A 129 -1.64 -36.43 -34.20
CA MET A 129 -3.05 -36.02 -34.19
C MET A 129 -3.26 -34.63 -34.78
N GLN A 130 -2.30 -33.70 -34.60
CA GLN A 130 -2.41 -32.34 -35.11
C GLN A 130 -2.56 -32.29 -36.64
N HIS A 131 -1.87 -33.21 -37.32
CA HIS A 131 -1.72 -33.27 -38.76
C HIS A 131 -2.73 -34.21 -39.44
N GLN A 132 -3.62 -34.85 -38.67
CA GLN A 132 -4.57 -35.82 -39.21
C GLN A 132 -5.84 -35.14 -39.76
N GLY A 133 -6.13 -35.34 -41.04
CA GLY A 133 -7.40 -34.94 -41.66
C GLY A 133 -7.46 -33.49 -42.16
N PRO A 134 -8.61 -33.05 -42.70
CA PRO A 134 -8.77 -31.74 -43.33
C PRO A 134 -8.56 -30.56 -42.37
N GLY A 135 -8.13 -29.40 -42.88
CA GLY A 135 -7.83 -28.20 -42.10
C GLY A 135 -9.01 -27.64 -41.30
N GLY A 136 -10.24 -27.77 -41.81
CA GLY A 136 -11.45 -27.27 -41.15
C GLY A 136 -11.83 -27.95 -39.83
N VAL A 137 -11.13 -29.04 -39.45
CA VAL A 137 -11.35 -29.78 -38.19
C VAL A 137 -10.23 -29.52 -37.17
N ARG A 138 -9.32 -28.57 -37.43
CA ARG A 138 -8.15 -28.31 -36.57
C ARG A 138 -8.52 -27.95 -35.13
N GLU A 139 -9.47 -27.05 -34.94
CA GLU A 139 -9.89 -26.60 -33.59
C GLU A 139 -10.50 -27.76 -32.78
N LYS A 140 -11.33 -28.60 -33.40
CA LYS A 140 -11.86 -29.81 -32.78
C LYS A 140 -10.74 -30.78 -32.39
N ARG A 141 -9.71 -30.92 -33.22
CA ARG A 141 -8.54 -31.76 -32.91
C ARG A 141 -7.71 -31.21 -31.76
N GLU A 142 -7.49 -29.90 -31.70
CA GLU A 142 -6.78 -29.28 -30.58
C GLU A 142 -7.52 -29.53 -29.25
N LYS A 143 -8.86 -29.46 -29.26
CA LYS A 143 -9.68 -29.83 -28.11
C LYS A 143 -9.56 -31.31 -27.74
N GLU A 144 -9.70 -32.22 -28.70
CA GLU A 144 -9.52 -33.67 -28.46
C GLU A 144 -8.08 -33.99 -27.99
N ARG A 145 -7.07 -33.30 -28.51
CA ARG A 145 -5.68 -33.45 -28.08
C ARG A 145 -5.48 -33.00 -26.65
N SER A 146 -6.09 -31.88 -26.25
CA SER A 146 -6.06 -31.40 -24.87
C SER A 146 -6.75 -32.38 -23.92
N GLU A 147 -7.87 -33.00 -24.32
CA GLU A 147 -8.53 -34.03 -23.50
C GLU A 147 -7.69 -35.32 -23.33
N LEU A 148 -6.78 -35.60 -24.28
CA LEU A 148 -5.94 -36.81 -24.27
C LEU A 148 -4.51 -36.58 -23.73
N GLN A 149 -4.13 -35.35 -23.38
CA GLN A 149 -2.78 -35.02 -22.92
C GLN A 149 -2.37 -35.80 -21.66
N ASP A 150 -3.33 -36.06 -20.77
CA ASP A 150 -3.15 -36.83 -19.53
C ASP A 150 -2.68 -38.26 -19.80
N LEU A 151 -3.04 -38.85 -20.96
CA LEU A 151 -2.58 -40.18 -21.33
C LEU A 151 -1.05 -40.20 -21.53
N VAL A 152 -0.50 -39.14 -22.10
CA VAL A 152 0.96 -39.01 -22.29
C VAL A 152 1.64 -38.71 -20.96
N GLY A 153 1.09 -37.76 -20.18
CA GLY A 153 1.63 -37.36 -18.87
C GLY A 153 1.67 -38.48 -17.82
N LYS A 154 0.77 -39.46 -17.90
CA LYS A 154 0.80 -40.66 -17.04
C LYS A 154 2.12 -41.41 -17.10
N ASN A 155 2.85 -41.40 -18.22
CA ASN A 155 4.17 -42.04 -18.29
C ASN A 155 5.19 -41.32 -17.39
N LEU A 156 5.15 -39.98 -17.36
CA LEU A 156 6.00 -39.19 -16.46
C LEU A 156 5.64 -39.46 -15.00
N HIS A 157 4.35 -39.61 -14.70
CA HIS A 157 3.89 -39.98 -13.37
C HIS A 157 4.39 -41.37 -12.94
N VAL A 158 4.39 -42.35 -13.86
CA VAL A 158 4.98 -43.66 -13.58
C VAL A 158 6.49 -43.53 -13.30
N LEU A 159 7.23 -42.74 -14.09
CA LEU A 159 8.67 -42.50 -13.83
C LEU A 159 8.93 -41.91 -12.44
N SER A 160 8.07 -41.01 -11.95
CA SER A 160 8.21 -40.43 -10.60
C SER A 160 7.90 -41.39 -9.46
N GLN A 161 7.29 -42.54 -9.75
CA GLN A 161 6.88 -43.53 -8.75
C GLN A 161 7.82 -44.72 -8.64
N ILE A 162 8.78 -44.84 -9.56
CA ILE A 162 9.81 -45.86 -9.51
C ILE A 162 10.80 -45.46 -8.42
N GLU A 163 10.91 -46.25 -7.36
CA GLU A 163 11.77 -45.95 -6.20
C GLU A 163 13.25 -45.88 -6.60
N GLY A 164 13.67 -46.68 -7.57
CA GLY A 164 15.03 -46.65 -8.12
C GLY A 164 15.36 -45.47 -9.03
N VAL A 165 14.43 -44.54 -9.29
CA VAL A 165 14.74 -43.26 -9.95
C VAL A 165 15.23 -42.28 -8.89
N ASP A 166 16.48 -42.46 -8.48
CA ASP A 166 17.19 -41.51 -7.64
C ASP A 166 17.58 -40.24 -8.40
N LEU A 167 18.18 -39.29 -7.68
CA LEU A 167 18.58 -38.00 -8.22
C LEU A 167 19.59 -38.13 -9.37
N GLU A 168 20.54 -39.07 -9.28
CA GLU A 168 21.58 -39.27 -10.30
C GLU A 168 20.95 -39.83 -11.59
N MET A 169 20.12 -40.87 -11.47
CA MET A 169 19.38 -41.45 -12.59
C MET A 169 18.48 -40.42 -13.26
N TYR A 170 17.79 -39.59 -12.46
CA TYR A 170 16.95 -38.52 -12.99
C TYR A 170 17.75 -37.49 -13.78
N LYS A 171 18.88 -37.03 -13.22
CA LYS A 171 19.74 -35.99 -13.78
C LYS A 171 20.44 -36.44 -15.06
N GLU A 172 20.99 -37.66 -15.08
CA GLU A 172 21.82 -38.14 -16.19
C GLU A 172 21.01 -38.79 -17.31
N THR A 173 19.88 -39.43 -16.97
CA THR A 173 19.14 -40.28 -17.92
C THR A 173 17.72 -39.81 -18.16
N VAL A 174 16.90 -39.68 -17.12
CA VAL A 174 15.45 -39.45 -17.29
C VAL A 174 15.16 -38.07 -17.86
N LEU A 175 15.63 -37.02 -17.20
CA LEU A 175 15.32 -35.64 -17.59
C LEU A 175 15.88 -35.30 -18.97
N PRO A 176 17.15 -35.59 -19.33
CA PRO A 176 17.68 -35.27 -20.66
C PRO A 176 16.87 -35.92 -21.79
N ARG A 177 16.47 -37.19 -21.63
CA ARG A 177 15.70 -37.92 -22.66
C ARG A 177 14.27 -37.43 -22.78
N VAL A 178 13.64 -37.04 -21.67
CA VAL A 178 12.31 -36.40 -21.70
C VAL A 178 12.40 -35.03 -22.38
N LEU A 179 13.36 -34.19 -22.00
CA LEU A 179 13.55 -32.85 -22.59
C LEU A 179 13.90 -32.92 -24.08
N GLU A 180 14.69 -33.90 -24.50
CA GLU A 180 14.96 -34.15 -25.92
C GLU A 180 13.65 -34.34 -26.71
N GLN A 181 12.70 -35.10 -26.18
CA GLN A 181 11.39 -35.28 -26.82
C GLN A 181 10.54 -34.01 -26.80
N VAL A 182 10.61 -33.22 -25.72
CA VAL A 182 9.89 -31.94 -25.63
C VAL A 182 10.42 -30.94 -26.64
N VAL A 183 11.74 -30.76 -26.74
CA VAL A 183 12.34 -29.80 -27.68
C VAL A 183 12.11 -30.25 -29.13
N ASN A 184 12.30 -31.54 -29.43
CA ASN A 184 12.21 -32.05 -30.79
C ASN A 184 10.79 -32.17 -31.34
N CYS A 185 9.75 -32.18 -30.48
CA CYS A 185 8.38 -32.37 -30.95
C CYS A 185 7.82 -31.16 -31.71
N LYS A 186 8.37 -29.95 -31.48
CA LYS A 186 8.02 -28.69 -32.18
C LYS A 186 6.50 -28.43 -32.28
N ASP A 187 5.77 -28.79 -31.24
CA ASP A 187 4.31 -28.60 -31.14
C ASP A 187 3.95 -27.85 -29.87
N ASP A 188 3.24 -26.73 -30.03
CA ASP A 188 3.00 -25.76 -28.96
C ASP A 188 2.26 -26.34 -27.76
N LEU A 189 1.18 -27.09 -28.03
CA LEU A 189 0.37 -27.73 -27.00
C LEU A 189 1.19 -28.78 -26.24
N ALA A 190 1.95 -29.59 -26.97
CA ALA A 190 2.77 -30.64 -26.37
C ALA A 190 3.92 -30.07 -25.54
N GLN A 191 4.61 -29.06 -26.04
CA GLN A 191 5.70 -28.42 -25.32
C GLN A 191 5.24 -27.77 -24.03
N TYR A 192 4.15 -27.00 -24.08
CA TYR A 192 3.58 -26.37 -22.89
C TYR A 192 3.18 -27.42 -21.84
N TYR A 193 2.37 -28.40 -22.23
CA TYR A 193 1.84 -29.40 -21.30
C TYR A 193 2.95 -30.29 -20.72
N LEU A 194 3.90 -30.75 -21.53
CA LEU A 194 4.95 -31.64 -21.05
C LEU A 194 5.92 -30.93 -20.11
N MET A 195 6.28 -29.68 -20.38
CA MET A 195 7.09 -28.89 -19.45
C MET A 195 6.37 -28.68 -18.11
N ASP A 196 5.09 -28.32 -18.16
CA ASP A 196 4.26 -28.17 -16.95
C ASP A 196 4.11 -29.49 -16.19
N CYS A 197 3.95 -30.61 -16.91
CA CYS A 197 3.86 -31.95 -16.33
C CYS A 197 5.15 -32.36 -15.64
N ILE A 198 6.34 -32.08 -16.22
CA ILE A 198 7.63 -32.31 -15.57
C ILE A 198 7.69 -31.53 -14.25
N ILE A 199 7.33 -30.25 -14.27
CA ILE A 199 7.34 -29.40 -13.08
C ILE A 199 6.38 -29.91 -12.02
N GLN A 200 5.21 -30.45 -12.38
CA GLN A 200 4.21 -30.94 -11.42
C GLN A 200 4.54 -32.32 -10.83
N VAL A 201 5.07 -33.22 -11.66
CA VAL A 201 5.18 -34.64 -11.33
C VAL A 201 6.43 -34.95 -10.50
N PHE A 202 7.56 -34.34 -10.80
CA PHE A 202 8.82 -34.65 -10.12
C PHE A 202 9.01 -33.83 -8.82
N PRO A 203 9.78 -34.33 -7.84
CA PRO A 203 10.07 -33.63 -6.58
C PRO A 203 10.85 -32.32 -6.75
N ASP A 204 10.74 -31.43 -5.77
CA ASP A 204 11.40 -30.12 -5.76
C ASP A 204 12.94 -30.21 -5.66
N GLU A 205 13.44 -31.19 -4.92
CA GLU A 205 14.87 -31.50 -4.81
C GLU A 205 15.49 -31.80 -6.19
N TYR A 206 14.76 -32.54 -7.02
CA TYR A 206 15.21 -32.91 -8.36
C TYR A 206 15.27 -31.66 -9.24
N HIS A 207 14.21 -30.83 -9.22
CA HIS A 207 14.18 -29.57 -9.96
C HIS A 207 15.31 -28.63 -9.57
N LEU A 208 15.64 -28.53 -8.28
CA LEU A 208 16.74 -27.69 -7.79
C LEU A 208 18.09 -28.15 -8.39
N GLN A 209 18.38 -29.45 -8.31
CA GLN A 209 19.66 -30.00 -8.77
C GLN A 209 19.79 -30.09 -10.30
N THR A 210 18.66 -30.12 -11.03
CA THR A 210 18.63 -30.14 -12.50
C THR A 210 18.21 -28.83 -13.14
N LEU A 211 18.21 -27.74 -12.37
CA LEU A 211 17.70 -26.43 -12.80
C LEU A 211 18.35 -25.94 -14.10
N GLU A 212 19.65 -26.14 -14.25
CA GLU A 212 20.41 -25.75 -15.44
C GLU A 212 19.93 -26.48 -16.71
N THR A 213 19.74 -27.80 -16.62
CA THR A 213 19.28 -28.63 -17.74
C THR A 213 17.84 -28.28 -18.11
N LEU A 214 16.95 -28.12 -17.12
CA LEU A 214 15.55 -27.76 -17.32
C LEU A 214 15.42 -26.37 -17.95
N LEU A 215 16.08 -25.37 -17.40
CA LEU A 215 16.06 -24.00 -17.90
C LEU A 215 16.74 -23.86 -19.27
N GLY A 216 17.76 -24.69 -19.56
CA GLY A 216 18.42 -24.73 -20.86
C GLY A 216 17.52 -25.19 -22.01
N ALA A 217 16.43 -25.92 -21.70
CA ALA A 217 15.44 -26.33 -22.69
C ALA A 217 14.42 -25.22 -23.03
N CYS A 218 14.14 -24.30 -22.08
CA CYS A 218 13.10 -23.27 -22.26
C CYS A 218 13.33 -22.35 -23.49
N PRO A 219 14.54 -21.85 -23.79
CA PRO A 219 14.81 -21.05 -24.99
C PRO A 219 14.67 -21.82 -26.31
N GLN A 220 14.65 -23.16 -26.28
CA GLN A 220 14.57 -24.01 -27.47
C GLN A 220 13.13 -24.38 -27.85
N LEU A 221 12.15 -23.99 -27.02
CA LEU A 221 10.73 -24.20 -27.27
C LEU A 221 10.24 -23.27 -28.39
N GLN A 222 9.10 -23.60 -29.00
CA GLN A 222 8.48 -22.74 -30.00
C GLN A 222 8.13 -21.37 -29.40
N PRO A 223 8.33 -20.25 -30.12
CA PRO A 223 8.06 -18.90 -29.58
C PRO A 223 6.61 -18.66 -29.14
N THR A 224 5.67 -19.44 -29.69
CA THR A 224 4.24 -19.40 -29.39
C THR A 224 3.86 -20.11 -28.09
N VAL A 225 4.78 -20.89 -27.50
CA VAL A 225 4.57 -21.58 -26.23
C VAL A 225 4.55 -20.56 -25.08
N ASP A 226 3.59 -20.71 -24.16
CA ASP A 226 3.47 -19.91 -22.95
C ASP A 226 4.54 -20.32 -21.90
N VAL A 227 5.80 -20.08 -22.23
CA VAL A 227 6.97 -20.32 -21.37
C VAL A 227 6.92 -19.47 -20.11
N LYS A 228 6.25 -18.30 -20.19
CA LYS A 228 5.99 -17.42 -19.05
C LYS A 228 5.28 -18.18 -17.94
N THR A 229 4.15 -18.84 -18.22
CA THR A 229 3.39 -19.56 -17.21
C THR A 229 4.16 -20.75 -16.64
N VAL A 230 4.89 -21.49 -17.50
CA VAL A 230 5.74 -22.62 -17.08
C VAL A 230 6.81 -22.18 -16.09
N LEU A 231 7.59 -21.14 -16.41
CA LEU A 231 8.65 -20.64 -15.54
C LEU A 231 8.09 -19.99 -14.27
N SER A 232 6.95 -19.30 -14.34
CA SER A 232 6.30 -18.73 -13.16
C SER A 232 5.90 -19.82 -12.16
N ARG A 233 5.31 -20.92 -12.65
CA ARG A 233 4.95 -22.08 -11.81
C ARG A 233 6.17 -22.77 -11.19
N LEU A 234 7.27 -22.91 -11.94
CA LEU A 234 8.52 -23.44 -11.39
C LEU A 234 9.04 -22.55 -10.25
N MET A 235 9.10 -21.23 -10.48
CA MET A 235 9.56 -20.28 -9.46
C MET A 235 8.64 -20.27 -8.23
N ASP A 236 7.32 -20.29 -8.41
CA ASP A 236 6.35 -20.36 -7.32
C ASP A 236 6.52 -21.65 -6.50
N ARG A 237 6.72 -22.78 -7.18
CA ARG A 237 6.91 -24.07 -6.53
C ARG A 237 8.20 -24.10 -5.70
N LEU A 238 9.33 -23.68 -6.29
CA LEU A 238 10.60 -23.56 -5.58
C LEU A 238 10.55 -22.53 -4.43
N SER A 239 9.81 -21.43 -4.62
CA SER A 239 9.58 -20.42 -3.58
C SER A 239 8.80 -20.97 -2.39
N ASN A 240 7.79 -21.81 -2.65
CA ASN A 240 7.00 -22.46 -1.59
C ASN A 240 7.83 -23.56 -0.90
N TYR A 241 8.69 -24.25 -1.64
CA TYR A 241 9.62 -25.23 -1.08
C TYR A 241 10.61 -24.58 -0.11
N ALA A 242 11.25 -23.48 -0.53
CA ALA A 242 12.14 -22.69 0.33
C ALA A 242 11.43 -22.12 1.57
N ALA A 243 10.14 -21.76 1.45
CA ALA A 243 9.34 -21.27 2.58
C ALA A 243 8.93 -22.38 3.56
N SER A 244 8.79 -23.62 3.09
CA SER A 244 8.36 -24.76 3.91
C SER A 244 9.52 -25.41 4.66
N SER A 245 10.73 -25.39 4.08
CA SER A 245 11.92 -26.08 4.61
C SER A 245 13.13 -25.14 4.63
N ALA A 246 13.35 -24.47 5.77
CA ALA A 246 14.46 -23.54 5.94
C ALA A 246 15.84 -24.21 5.79
N ASP A 247 15.93 -25.52 6.06
CA ASP A 247 17.17 -26.31 5.96
C ASP A 247 17.69 -26.44 4.51
N VAL A 248 16.85 -26.16 3.51
CA VAL A 248 17.20 -26.27 2.09
C VAL A 248 17.78 -24.96 1.54
N LEU A 249 17.62 -23.83 2.25
CA LEU A 249 18.15 -22.53 1.82
C LEU A 249 19.66 -22.53 1.45
N PRO A 250 20.54 -23.25 2.18
CA PRO A 250 21.94 -23.39 1.79
C PRO A 250 22.13 -24.09 0.44
N GLU A 251 21.28 -25.04 0.08
CA GLU A 251 21.34 -25.75 -1.21
C GLU A 251 21.01 -24.80 -2.37
N PHE A 252 20.01 -23.92 -2.18
CA PHE A 252 19.69 -22.88 -3.17
C PHE A 252 20.87 -21.94 -3.46
N LEU A 253 21.65 -21.62 -2.42
CA LEU A 253 22.87 -20.82 -2.55
C LEU A 253 23.98 -21.61 -3.27
N GLN A 254 24.18 -22.89 -2.93
CA GLN A 254 25.20 -23.74 -3.55
C GLN A 254 24.93 -23.96 -5.05
N VAL A 255 23.67 -24.11 -5.43
CA VAL A 255 23.27 -24.30 -6.83
C VAL A 255 23.20 -22.97 -7.61
N GLU A 256 23.38 -21.83 -6.93
CA GLU A 256 23.23 -20.49 -7.50
C GLU A 256 21.87 -20.32 -8.21
N ALA A 257 20.79 -20.77 -7.59
CA ALA A 257 19.47 -20.85 -8.23
C ALA A 257 19.01 -19.51 -8.82
N PHE A 258 19.28 -18.39 -8.14
CA PHE A 258 18.99 -17.05 -8.64
C PHE A 258 19.74 -16.73 -9.95
N SER A 259 21.05 -17.00 -10.03
CA SER A 259 21.85 -16.68 -11.21
C SER A 259 21.37 -17.49 -12.41
N LYS A 260 21.06 -18.77 -12.21
CA LYS A 260 20.53 -19.68 -13.24
C LYS A 260 19.15 -19.23 -13.72
N LEU A 261 18.23 -18.90 -12.82
CA LEU A 261 16.89 -18.40 -13.17
C LEU A 261 16.94 -17.06 -13.90
N SER A 262 17.72 -16.10 -13.40
CA SER A 262 17.90 -14.78 -14.01
C SER A 262 18.45 -14.90 -15.43
N ASN A 263 19.51 -15.69 -15.62
CA ASN A 263 20.12 -15.92 -16.93
C ASN A 263 19.16 -16.63 -17.89
N ALA A 264 18.38 -17.59 -17.41
CA ALA A 264 17.40 -18.30 -18.22
C ALA A 264 16.26 -17.38 -18.67
N ILE A 265 15.72 -16.56 -17.77
CA ILE A 265 14.68 -15.57 -18.11
C ILE A 265 15.22 -14.60 -19.17
N GLY A 266 16.46 -14.11 -19.01
CA GLY A 266 17.12 -13.28 -20.03
C GLY A 266 17.16 -13.97 -21.40
N LYS A 267 17.65 -15.21 -21.47
CA LYS A 267 17.71 -15.99 -22.70
C LYS A 267 16.34 -16.27 -23.32
N VAL A 268 15.32 -16.55 -22.50
CA VAL A 268 13.95 -16.79 -22.99
C VAL A 268 13.35 -15.52 -23.58
N ILE A 269 13.55 -14.36 -22.93
CA ILE A 269 13.08 -13.07 -23.43
C ILE A 269 13.80 -12.68 -24.73
N GLU A 270 15.08 -13.03 -24.88
CA GLU A 270 15.84 -12.82 -26.12
C GLU A 270 15.40 -13.77 -27.25
N ALA A 271 15.12 -15.03 -26.93
CA ALA A 271 14.68 -16.03 -27.91
C ALA A 271 13.24 -15.77 -28.42
N GLN A 272 12.37 -15.21 -27.58
CA GLN A 272 10.99 -14.86 -27.94
C GLN A 272 10.86 -13.38 -28.31
N LEU A 273 11.18 -13.04 -29.57
CA LEU A 273 11.12 -11.67 -30.09
C LEU A 273 9.73 -11.02 -29.96
N ASP A 274 8.66 -11.82 -30.09
CA ASP A 274 7.28 -11.36 -30.02
C ASP A 274 6.67 -11.42 -28.61
N MET A 275 7.47 -11.67 -27.56
CA MET A 275 6.96 -11.74 -26.18
C MET A 275 6.36 -10.37 -25.76
N PRO A 276 5.08 -10.32 -25.36
CA PRO A 276 4.48 -9.08 -24.85
C PRO A 276 5.19 -8.58 -23.59
N ALA A 277 5.24 -7.26 -23.40
CA ALA A 277 5.85 -6.63 -22.22
C ALA A 277 5.30 -7.20 -20.91
N VAL A 278 3.98 -7.44 -20.84
CA VAL A 278 3.31 -8.09 -19.70
C VAL A 278 3.97 -9.43 -19.34
N GLY A 279 4.34 -10.22 -20.35
CA GLY A 279 4.95 -11.53 -20.16
C GLY A 279 6.32 -11.42 -19.49
N ALA A 280 7.19 -10.57 -20.04
CA ALA A 280 8.52 -10.33 -19.48
C ALA A 280 8.46 -9.76 -18.05
N ILE A 281 7.57 -8.79 -17.80
CA ILE A 281 7.41 -8.18 -16.47
C ILE A 281 6.88 -9.21 -15.47
N THR A 282 5.94 -10.09 -15.87
CA THR A 282 5.45 -11.15 -14.97
C THR A 282 6.57 -12.13 -14.58
N LEU A 283 7.48 -12.46 -15.51
CA LEU A 283 8.65 -13.28 -15.19
C LEU A 283 9.56 -12.59 -14.18
N TYR A 284 9.80 -11.28 -14.32
CA TYR A 284 10.55 -10.52 -13.33
C TYR A 284 9.84 -10.41 -11.98
N VAL A 285 8.50 -10.28 -11.94
CA VAL A 285 7.71 -10.33 -10.69
C VAL A 285 7.87 -11.68 -10.00
N SER A 286 7.81 -12.78 -10.76
CA SER A 286 7.97 -14.14 -10.23
C SER A 286 9.41 -14.36 -9.71
N LEU A 287 10.42 -13.88 -10.45
CA LEU A 287 11.82 -13.93 -10.02
C LEU A 287 12.07 -13.09 -8.77
N LEU A 288 11.47 -11.91 -8.69
CA LEU A 288 11.55 -11.05 -7.51
C LEU A 288 10.90 -11.71 -6.29
N THR A 289 9.71 -12.28 -6.47
CA THR A 289 8.99 -13.00 -5.41
C THR A 289 9.81 -14.19 -4.89
N PHE A 290 10.45 -14.94 -5.79
CA PHE A 290 11.39 -15.99 -5.45
C PHE A 290 12.58 -15.44 -4.65
N THR A 291 13.20 -14.36 -5.14
CA THR A 291 14.37 -13.73 -4.50
C THR A 291 14.04 -13.24 -3.09
N LEU A 292 12.90 -12.58 -2.90
CA LEU A 292 12.45 -12.07 -1.61
C LEU A 292 12.16 -13.18 -0.58
N ARG A 293 11.88 -14.41 -1.04
CA ARG A 293 11.63 -15.56 -0.16
C ARG A 293 12.89 -16.34 0.14
N VAL A 294 13.73 -16.58 -0.86
CA VAL A 294 14.92 -17.44 -0.75
C VAL A 294 16.15 -16.66 -0.26
N HIS A 295 16.28 -15.39 -0.66
CA HIS A 295 17.41 -14.53 -0.33
C HIS A 295 16.95 -13.16 0.22
N PRO A 296 16.30 -13.12 1.39
CA PRO A 296 15.82 -11.86 1.97
C PRO A 296 16.96 -10.86 2.21
N ASP A 297 18.15 -11.30 2.61
CA ASP A 297 19.23 -10.36 2.97
C ASP A 297 19.98 -9.78 1.76
N ARG A 298 19.69 -10.24 0.53
CA ARG A 298 20.44 -9.90 -0.68
C ARG A 298 19.72 -8.85 -1.52
N LEU A 299 19.82 -7.59 -1.09
CA LEU A 299 19.28 -6.44 -1.82
C LEU A 299 19.92 -6.25 -3.21
N ASP A 300 21.14 -6.74 -3.41
CA ASP A 300 21.82 -6.76 -4.70
C ASP A 300 21.07 -7.60 -5.76
N HIS A 301 20.49 -8.73 -5.36
CA HIS A 301 19.68 -9.54 -6.26
C HIS A 301 18.37 -8.84 -6.61
N VAL A 302 17.73 -8.19 -5.64
CA VAL A 302 16.52 -7.38 -5.87
C VAL A 302 16.82 -6.25 -6.87
N ASP A 303 17.90 -5.49 -6.67
CA ASP A 303 18.29 -4.40 -7.57
C ASP A 303 18.66 -4.90 -8.98
N GLN A 304 19.23 -6.10 -9.10
CA GLN A 304 19.50 -6.74 -10.39
C GLN A 304 18.22 -7.07 -11.16
N VAL A 305 17.18 -7.59 -10.49
CA VAL A 305 15.87 -7.87 -11.13
C VAL A 305 15.22 -6.57 -11.59
N LEU A 306 15.22 -5.53 -10.75
CA LEU A 306 14.72 -4.20 -11.12
C LEU A 306 15.51 -3.63 -12.31
N GLY A 307 16.84 -3.73 -12.29
CA GLY A 307 17.70 -3.28 -13.39
C GLY A 307 17.45 -4.04 -14.70
N ALA A 308 17.19 -5.35 -14.64
CA ALA A 308 16.78 -6.13 -15.80
C ALA A 308 15.42 -5.67 -16.35
N CYS A 309 14.47 -5.36 -15.47
CA CYS A 309 13.18 -4.78 -15.86
C CYS A 309 13.36 -3.41 -16.54
N VAL A 310 14.18 -2.52 -15.99
CA VAL A 310 14.51 -1.21 -16.60
C VAL A 310 15.06 -1.38 -18.02
N LYS A 311 15.99 -2.32 -18.26
CA LYS A 311 16.54 -2.58 -19.61
C LYS A 311 15.46 -3.03 -20.61
N LYS A 312 14.45 -3.78 -20.14
CA LYS A 312 13.33 -4.18 -21.01
C LYS A 312 12.38 -3.02 -21.25
N LEU A 313 12.10 -2.22 -20.22
CA LEU A 313 11.23 -1.04 -20.30
C LEU A 313 11.85 0.09 -21.14
N SER A 314 13.17 0.26 -21.14
CA SER A 314 13.85 1.28 -21.95
C SER A 314 13.69 1.06 -23.46
N ASN A 315 13.42 -0.17 -23.87
CA ASN A 315 13.13 -0.51 -25.27
C ASN A 315 11.67 -0.20 -25.66
N ILE A 316 10.81 0.17 -24.70
CA ILE A 316 9.40 0.44 -24.89
C ILE A 316 9.17 1.94 -24.60
N PRO A 317 8.83 2.77 -25.61
CA PRO A 317 8.78 4.22 -25.43
C PRO A 317 7.70 4.69 -24.45
N LYS A 318 6.54 4.02 -24.40
CA LYS A 318 5.49 4.21 -23.38
C LYS A 318 4.72 2.91 -23.18
N LEU A 319 4.43 2.59 -21.93
CA LEU A 319 3.74 1.37 -21.57
C LEU A 319 2.23 1.66 -21.40
N GLU A 320 1.44 1.38 -22.45
CA GLU A 320 -0.01 1.67 -22.47
C GLU A 320 -0.87 0.48 -21.99
N ASP A 321 -0.32 -0.73 -21.93
CA ASP A 321 -1.08 -1.92 -21.51
C ASP A 321 -1.33 -1.91 -19.99
N SER A 322 -2.58 -1.67 -19.60
CA SER A 322 -3.07 -1.72 -18.21
C SER A 322 -2.65 -2.99 -17.46
N ARG A 323 -2.57 -4.14 -18.14
CA ARG A 323 -2.14 -5.40 -17.50
C ARG A 323 -0.67 -5.37 -17.15
N ALA A 324 0.18 -4.81 -17.99
CA ALA A 324 1.61 -4.69 -17.71
C ALA A 324 1.86 -3.64 -16.63
N MET A 325 1.10 -2.55 -16.62
CA MET A 325 1.14 -1.56 -15.53
C MET A 325 0.81 -2.18 -14.17
N LYS A 326 -0.23 -3.02 -14.09
CA LYS A 326 -0.53 -3.79 -12.87
C LYS A 326 0.62 -4.70 -12.44
N GLN A 327 1.35 -5.29 -13.39
CA GLN A 327 2.52 -6.11 -13.08
C GLN A 327 3.72 -5.26 -12.60
N VAL A 328 3.93 -4.07 -13.13
CA VAL A 328 4.97 -3.15 -12.61
C VAL A 328 4.63 -2.69 -11.20
N VAL A 329 3.35 -2.37 -10.93
CA VAL A 329 2.88 -2.06 -9.57
C VAL A 329 3.15 -3.22 -8.62
N ALA A 330 2.85 -4.46 -9.03
CA ALA A 330 3.15 -5.65 -8.23
C ALA A 330 4.67 -5.83 -8.00
N LEU A 331 5.49 -5.56 -9.02
CA LEU A 331 6.96 -5.62 -8.94
C LEU A 331 7.50 -4.64 -7.89
N LEU A 332 7.00 -3.40 -7.87
CA LEU A 332 7.44 -2.36 -6.94
C LEU A 332 6.84 -2.52 -5.53
N SER A 333 5.65 -3.10 -5.42
CA SER A 333 4.99 -3.32 -4.13
C SER A 333 5.59 -4.50 -3.34
N ALA A 334 6.07 -5.55 -4.04
CA ALA A 334 6.56 -6.77 -3.37
C ALA A 334 7.72 -6.53 -2.37
N PRO A 335 8.75 -5.70 -2.68
CA PRO A 335 9.79 -5.36 -1.69
C PRO A 335 9.23 -4.60 -0.48
N LEU A 336 8.28 -3.68 -0.71
CA LEU A 336 7.67 -2.87 0.35
C LEU A 336 6.89 -3.72 1.35
N GLU A 337 6.22 -4.78 0.88
CA GLU A 337 5.48 -5.71 1.72
C GLU A 337 6.40 -6.65 2.52
N LYS A 338 7.55 -7.04 1.98
CA LYS A 338 8.42 -8.05 2.60
C LYS A 338 9.33 -7.47 3.69
N TYR A 339 9.97 -6.33 3.43
CA TYR A 339 11.04 -5.84 4.30
C TYR A 339 10.56 -5.12 5.56
N ASN A 340 9.30 -4.67 5.60
CA ASN A 340 8.74 -3.83 6.68
C ASN A 340 9.56 -2.55 7.02
N ASP A 341 10.55 -2.22 6.19
CA ASP A 341 11.39 -1.02 6.28
C ASP A 341 11.58 -0.46 4.88
N ILE A 342 11.00 0.72 4.64
CA ILE A 342 11.07 1.38 3.34
C ILE A 342 12.47 1.84 3.00
N VAL A 343 13.34 1.99 4.01
CA VAL A 343 14.72 2.43 3.82
C VAL A 343 15.46 1.49 2.88
N THR A 344 15.16 0.19 2.90
CA THR A 344 15.76 -0.76 1.97
C THR A 344 15.34 -0.49 0.52
N ALA A 345 14.05 -0.23 0.26
CA ALA A 345 13.56 0.14 -1.07
C ALA A 345 14.10 1.52 -1.54
N LEU A 346 14.26 2.48 -0.63
CA LEU A 346 14.86 3.80 -0.92
C LEU A 346 16.36 3.71 -1.26
N THR A 347 17.06 2.64 -0.85
CA THR A 347 18.48 2.42 -1.20
C THR A 347 18.69 1.74 -2.55
N LEU A 348 17.63 1.18 -3.16
CA LEU A 348 17.74 0.47 -4.44
C LEU A 348 17.92 1.46 -5.60
N SER A 349 19.03 1.33 -6.32
CA SER A 349 19.42 2.27 -7.37
C SER A 349 18.48 2.25 -8.59
N ASN A 350 17.90 1.09 -8.89
CA ASN A 350 17.02 0.92 -10.04
C ASN A 350 15.53 1.11 -9.71
N TYR A 351 15.14 1.22 -8.44
CA TYR A 351 13.74 1.43 -8.06
C TYR A 351 13.18 2.77 -8.60
N PRO A 352 13.86 3.93 -8.43
CA PRO A 352 13.39 5.19 -9.04
C PRO A 352 13.33 5.11 -10.57
N ARG A 353 14.27 4.39 -11.20
CA ARG A 353 14.33 4.24 -12.66
C ARG A 353 13.13 3.48 -13.23
N VAL A 354 12.62 2.48 -12.52
CA VAL A 354 11.38 1.79 -12.93
C VAL A 354 10.19 2.75 -12.84
N MET A 355 10.15 3.57 -11.79
CA MET A 355 9.08 4.54 -11.55
C MET A 355 9.02 5.63 -12.64
N ASP A 356 10.17 6.06 -13.17
CA ASP A 356 10.24 7.03 -14.29
C ASP A 356 9.59 6.52 -15.60
N HIS A 357 9.39 5.21 -15.76
CA HIS A 357 8.70 4.63 -16.92
C HIS A 357 7.17 4.52 -16.76
N LEU A 358 6.63 4.84 -15.57
CA LEU A 358 5.20 4.78 -15.30
C LEU A 358 4.48 6.02 -15.83
N ASP A 359 3.19 5.88 -16.19
CA ASP A 359 2.33 7.02 -16.45
C ASP A 359 2.05 7.80 -15.15
N ILE A 360 1.51 9.02 -15.30
CA ILE A 360 1.26 9.93 -14.18
C ILE A 360 0.28 9.29 -13.17
N GLY A 361 -0.77 8.61 -13.64
CA GLY A 361 -1.76 7.99 -12.77
C GLY A 361 -1.15 6.86 -11.95
N THR A 362 -0.41 5.94 -12.58
CA THR A 362 0.24 4.85 -11.86
C THR A 362 1.36 5.34 -10.93
N ASN A 363 2.06 6.41 -11.30
CA ASN A 363 3.03 7.06 -10.42
C ASN A 363 2.40 7.58 -9.12
N LYS A 364 1.22 8.23 -9.21
CA LYS A 364 0.47 8.66 -8.02
C LYS A 364 0.02 7.48 -7.17
N LEU A 365 -0.51 6.42 -7.79
CA LEU A 365 -0.90 5.19 -7.09
C LEU A 365 0.28 4.58 -6.33
N MET A 366 1.45 4.45 -6.97
CA MET A 366 2.65 3.92 -6.32
C MET A 366 3.15 4.83 -5.20
N ALA A 367 3.12 6.15 -5.39
CA ALA A 367 3.46 7.10 -4.34
C ALA A 367 2.55 6.96 -3.11
N MET A 368 1.25 6.72 -3.31
CA MET A 368 0.31 6.43 -2.23
C MET A 368 0.61 5.10 -1.53
N VAL A 369 0.95 4.04 -2.27
CA VAL A 369 1.37 2.75 -1.70
C VAL A 369 2.63 2.91 -0.83
N ILE A 370 3.60 3.71 -1.28
CA ILE A 370 4.81 4.06 -0.51
C ILE A 370 4.43 4.75 0.80
N ILE A 371 3.58 5.79 0.76
CA ILE A 371 3.14 6.51 1.96
C ILE A 371 2.39 5.58 2.92
N GLN A 372 1.46 4.78 2.41
CA GLN A 372 0.69 3.82 3.23
C GLN A 372 1.59 2.77 3.89
N SER A 373 2.63 2.30 3.19
CA SER A 373 3.61 1.36 3.76
C SER A 373 4.38 1.98 4.93
N ILE A 374 4.84 3.23 4.79
CA ILE A 374 5.51 3.98 5.87
C ILE A 374 4.57 4.12 7.08
N MET A 375 3.31 4.49 6.83
CA MET A 375 2.31 4.67 7.87
C MET A 375 1.96 3.36 8.58
N LYS A 376 1.81 2.25 7.84
CA LYS A 376 1.49 0.94 8.41
C LYS A 376 2.59 0.42 9.33
N ASN A 377 3.84 0.67 9.00
CA ASN A 377 5.00 0.17 9.74
C ASN A 377 5.51 1.16 10.81
N ASN A 378 4.92 2.37 10.90
CA ASN A 378 5.42 3.47 11.73
C ASN A 378 6.92 3.75 11.54
N SER A 379 7.43 3.58 10.31
CA SER A 379 8.85 3.75 10.01
C SER A 379 9.21 5.23 10.00
N CYS A 380 10.03 5.68 10.95
CA CYS A 380 10.57 7.04 10.96
C CYS A 380 11.75 7.17 10.00
N ILE A 381 11.70 8.16 9.10
CA ILE A 381 12.82 8.49 8.21
C ILE A 381 13.60 9.62 8.85
N SER A 382 14.84 9.32 9.24
CA SER A 382 15.65 10.18 10.10
C SER A 382 16.79 10.91 9.39
N THR A 383 17.08 10.67 8.12
CA THR A 383 18.24 11.26 7.43
C THR A 383 17.83 12.09 6.22
N ALA A 384 18.43 13.27 6.05
CA ALA A 384 18.16 14.21 4.96
C ALA A 384 18.23 13.55 3.56
N ASP A 385 19.25 12.72 3.30
CA ASP A 385 19.43 12.07 1.99
C ASP A 385 18.27 11.13 1.63
N LYS A 386 17.78 10.35 2.61
CA LYS A 386 16.63 9.46 2.40
C LYS A 386 15.34 10.24 2.16
N VAL A 387 15.20 11.41 2.80
CA VAL A 387 14.04 12.30 2.59
C VAL A 387 14.09 12.87 1.17
N GLU A 388 15.24 13.31 0.67
CA GLU A 388 15.37 13.80 -0.72
C GLU A 388 14.94 12.70 -1.71
N VAL A 389 15.44 11.46 -1.55
CA VAL A 389 15.06 10.33 -2.41
C VAL A 389 13.56 10.03 -2.32
N LEU A 390 12.98 10.04 -1.12
CA LEU A 390 11.54 9.80 -0.96
C LEU A 390 10.71 10.87 -1.67
N PHE A 391 11.07 12.15 -1.51
CA PHE A 391 10.34 13.26 -2.12
C PHE A 391 10.43 13.26 -3.65
N GLU A 392 11.55 12.79 -4.21
CA GLU A 392 11.66 12.53 -5.65
C GLU A 392 10.74 11.38 -6.12
N LEU A 393 10.57 10.32 -5.33
CA LEU A 393 9.63 9.24 -5.65
C LEU A 393 8.17 9.71 -5.60
N ILE A 394 7.81 10.54 -4.62
CA ILE A 394 6.44 11.06 -4.48
C ILE A 394 6.21 12.39 -5.22
N LYS A 395 7.12 12.79 -6.12
CA LYS A 395 7.05 14.07 -6.86
C LYS A 395 5.71 14.28 -7.57
N GLY A 396 5.06 13.23 -8.05
CA GLY A 396 3.74 13.30 -8.69
C GLY A 396 2.61 13.75 -7.77
N LEU A 397 2.71 13.49 -6.45
CA LEU A 397 1.77 13.96 -5.44
C LEU A 397 2.09 15.37 -4.94
N ILE A 398 3.33 15.84 -5.13
CA ILE A 398 3.80 17.14 -4.64
C ILE A 398 3.72 18.22 -5.71
N LYS A 399 4.14 17.95 -6.95
CA LYS A 399 4.15 18.92 -8.06
C LYS A 399 3.10 18.56 -9.12
N ASP A 400 2.47 19.58 -9.70
CA ASP A 400 1.69 19.41 -10.93
C ASP A 400 2.65 19.07 -12.08
N ILE A 401 2.47 17.90 -12.69
CA ILE A 401 3.28 17.46 -13.84
C ILE A 401 2.64 18.05 -15.10
N ASP A 402 3.45 18.73 -15.93
CA ASP A 402 3.00 19.34 -17.18
C ASP A 402 2.27 18.31 -18.06
N GLY A 403 1.01 18.59 -18.41
CA GLY A 403 0.18 17.77 -19.31
C GLY A 403 -0.85 16.86 -18.65
N ALA A 404 -1.02 16.90 -17.32
CA ALA A 404 -2.18 16.30 -16.66
C ALA A 404 -3.38 17.26 -16.73
N ASP A 405 -4.51 16.84 -17.31
CA ASP A 405 -5.77 17.58 -17.24
C ASP A 405 -6.19 17.68 -15.77
N VAL A 406 -6.03 18.88 -15.20
CA VAL A 406 -6.31 19.21 -13.81
C VAL A 406 -7.83 19.16 -13.52
N ASP A 407 -8.65 19.09 -14.56
CA ASP A 407 -10.10 19.24 -14.51
C ASP A 407 -10.89 17.90 -14.40
N GLU A 408 -10.22 16.74 -14.38
CA GLU A 408 -10.88 15.41 -14.27
C GLU A 408 -10.67 14.67 -12.93
N LEU A 409 -9.96 15.26 -11.95
CA LEU A 409 -9.74 14.59 -10.66
C LEU A 409 -10.89 14.83 -9.69
N ASP A 410 -11.39 13.76 -9.07
CA ASP A 410 -12.33 13.84 -7.95
C ASP A 410 -11.71 14.69 -6.82
N GLU A 411 -12.44 15.71 -6.36
CA GLU A 411 -11.97 16.57 -5.28
C GLU A 411 -11.74 15.80 -3.98
N GLU A 412 -12.49 14.72 -3.73
CA GLU A 412 -12.32 13.90 -2.54
C GLU A 412 -11.00 13.12 -2.61
N ASP A 413 -10.74 12.44 -3.73
CA ASP A 413 -9.49 11.71 -3.96
C ASP A 413 -8.28 12.65 -3.85
N PHE A 414 -8.35 13.84 -4.45
CA PHE A 414 -7.27 14.82 -4.34
C PHE A 414 -7.03 15.25 -2.89
N LYS A 415 -8.09 15.48 -2.11
CA LYS A 415 -7.96 15.82 -0.68
C LYS A 415 -7.34 14.66 0.10
N GLU A 416 -7.69 13.42 -0.18
CA GLU A 416 -7.09 12.24 0.45
C GLU A 416 -5.60 12.07 0.12
N GLU A 417 -5.21 12.28 -1.14
CA GLU A 417 -3.81 12.31 -1.59
C GLU A 417 -3.02 13.35 -0.79
N GLN A 418 -3.50 14.60 -0.75
CA GLN A 418 -2.81 15.69 -0.07
C GLN A 418 -2.76 15.52 1.45
N ASN A 419 -3.83 14.98 2.06
CA ASN A 419 -3.84 14.62 3.48
C ASN A 419 -2.81 13.53 3.79
N SER A 420 -2.58 12.59 2.89
CA SER A 420 -1.58 11.54 3.06
C SER A 420 -0.16 12.10 3.02
N VAL A 421 0.13 13.04 2.11
CA VAL A 421 1.40 13.79 2.10
C VAL A 421 1.58 14.59 3.40
N ALA A 422 0.51 15.25 3.88
CA ALA A 422 0.57 15.98 5.14
C ALA A 422 0.88 15.08 6.35
N ARG A 423 0.31 13.86 6.39
CA ARG A 423 0.63 12.85 7.41
C ARG A 423 2.07 12.35 7.29
N LEU A 424 2.57 12.13 6.08
CA LEU A 424 3.96 11.72 5.85
C LEU A 424 4.95 12.71 6.50
N ILE A 425 4.71 14.02 6.37
CA ILE A 425 5.58 15.06 6.95
C ILE A 425 5.73 14.89 8.47
N HIS A 426 4.69 14.41 9.17
CA HIS A 426 4.75 14.14 10.61
C HIS A 426 5.51 12.85 10.97
N MET A 427 5.75 11.95 10.01
CA MET A 427 6.56 10.74 10.19
C MET A 427 8.07 10.99 10.02
N LEU A 428 8.44 12.16 9.51
CA LEU A 428 9.84 12.59 9.39
C LEU A 428 10.30 13.14 10.73
N TYR A 429 11.26 12.48 11.36
CA TYR A 429 11.76 12.86 12.67
C TYR A 429 13.19 12.39 12.89
N ASN A 430 14.00 13.26 13.48
CA ASN A 430 15.33 12.94 14.00
C ASN A 430 15.46 13.61 15.38
N ASP A 431 16.13 12.93 16.31
CA ASP A 431 16.46 13.45 17.64
C ASP A 431 17.52 14.56 17.60
N GLU A 432 18.37 14.56 16.58
CA GLU A 432 19.38 15.59 16.38
C GLU A 432 18.76 16.83 15.70
N PRO A 433 18.81 18.01 16.35
CA PRO A 433 18.11 19.20 15.87
C PRO A 433 18.69 19.74 14.55
N GLU A 434 19.99 19.59 14.30
CA GLU A 434 20.63 20.01 13.06
C GLU A 434 20.16 19.19 11.86
N GLU A 435 20.10 17.87 12.02
CA GLU A 435 19.62 16.98 10.98
C GLU A 435 18.12 17.17 10.73
N MET A 436 17.33 17.39 11.80
CA MET A 436 15.92 17.73 11.67
C MET A 436 15.69 19.05 10.91
N LEU A 437 16.54 20.06 11.11
CA LEU A 437 16.47 21.30 10.32
C LEU A 437 16.77 21.06 8.84
N LYS A 438 17.78 20.22 8.52
CA LYS A 438 18.08 19.85 7.12
C LYS A 438 16.88 19.16 6.48
N ILE A 439 16.24 18.22 7.20
CA ILE A 439 15.00 17.56 6.75
C ILE A 439 13.92 18.59 6.46
N ILE A 440 13.65 19.53 7.38
CA ILE A 440 12.64 20.59 7.19
C ILE A 440 12.97 21.45 5.96
N CYS A 441 14.24 21.82 5.74
CA CYS A 441 14.67 22.59 4.58
C CYS A 441 14.44 21.83 3.26
N ILE A 442 14.69 20.52 3.23
CA ILE A 442 14.41 19.65 2.08
C ILE A 442 12.91 19.57 1.82
N VAL A 443 12.11 19.28 2.85
CA VAL A 443 10.64 19.20 2.72
C VAL A 443 10.08 20.53 2.24
N ARG A 444 10.59 21.65 2.75
CA ARG A 444 10.25 23.00 2.26
C ARG A 444 10.57 23.12 0.76
N LYS A 445 11.80 22.82 0.35
CA LYS A 445 12.23 22.94 -1.06
C LYS A 445 11.25 22.24 -2.02
N HIS A 446 10.80 21.04 -1.69
CA HIS A 446 9.87 20.29 -2.54
C HIS A 446 8.43 20.78 -2.44
N THR A 447 7.92 21.04 -1.22
CA THR A 447 6.53 21.47 -1.01
C THR A 447 6.22 22.83 -1.62
N MET A 448 7.19 23.76 -1.66
CA MET A 448 7.02 25.09 -2.25
C MET A 448 6.79 25.06 -3.76
N VAL A 449 7.07 23.95 -4.44
CA VAL A 449 6.86 23.79 -5.90
C VAL A 449 5.45 23.28 -6.22
N GLY A 450 4.66 22.89 -5.22
CA GLY A 450 3.37 22.20 -5.42
C GLY A 450 2.19 23.04 -5.88
N GLY A 451 2.36 24.35 -6.06
CA GLY A 451 1.32 25.25 -6.57
C GLY A 451 0.17 25.53 -5.57
N PRO A 452 -0.77 26.42 -5.94
CA PRO A 452 -1.71 27.01 -4.99
C PRO A 452 -2.76 26.03 -4.44
N LYS A 453 -3.11 24.97 -5.17
CA LYS A 453 -4.11 23.99 -4.71
C LYS A 453 -3.57 23.05 -3.61
N ARG A 454 -2.26 22.74 -3.62
CA ARG A 454 -1.64 21.74 -2.72
C ARG A 454 -1.07 22.37 -1.44
N LEU A 455 -0.56 23.61 -1.54
CA LEU A 455 0.06 24.33 -0.42
C LEU A 455 -0.81 24.40 0.86
N PRO A 456 -2.15 24.64 0.81
CA PRO A 456 -2.98 24.70 2.02
C PRO A 456 -2.91 23.44 2.90
N PHE A 457 -2.71 22.27 2.29
CA PHE A 457 -2.69 20.99 2.99
C PHE A 457 -1.31 20.70 3.60
N THR A 458 -0.24 20.95 2.86
CA THR A 458 1.14 20.53 3.23
C THR A 458 1.91 21.58 4.03
N VAL A 459 1.59 22.87 3.87
CA VAL A 459 2.29 23.95 4.61
C VAL A 459 1.98 23.87 6.10
N SER A 460 0.74 23.56 6.47
CA SER A 460 0.33 23.44 7.86
C SER A 460 1.16 22.39 8.60
N SER A 461 1.30 21.19 8.04
CA SER A 461 2.08 20.11 8.66
C SER A 461 3.57 20.44 8.73
N LEU A 462 4.12 21.12 7.72
CA LEU A 462 5.51 21.61 7.73
C LEU A 462 5.74 22.64 8.84
N VAL A 463 4.86 23.62 8.99
CA VAL A 463 4.94 24.63 10.06
C VAL A 463 4.88 23.95 11.43
N PHE A 464 3.94 23.04 11.67
CA PHE A 464 3.87 22.33 12.94
C PHE A 464 5.09 21.44 13.21
N SER A 465 5.71 20.86 12.18
CA SER A 465 6.97 20.12 12.31
C SER A 465 8.12 21.05 12.76
N ALA A 466 8.24 22.23 12.16
CA ALA A 466 9.21 23.23 12.57
C ALA A 466 8.93 23.82 13.99
N LEU A 467 7.67 24.02 14.35
CA LEU A 467 7.28 24.43 15.71
C LEU A 467 7.62 23.37 16.75
N ARG A 468 7.53 22.07 16.40
CA ARG A 468 7.95 20.97 17.28
C ARG A 468 9.46 21.02 17.53
N LEU A 469 10.27 21.27 16.50
CA LEU A 469 11.72 21.46 16.64
C LEU A 469 12.04 22.64 17.57
N LEU A 470 11.35 23.78 17.42
CA LEU A 470 11.53 24.94 18.30
C LEU A 470 11.26 24.63 19.78
N ARG A 471 10.20 23.85 20.08
CA ARG A 471 9.90 23.43 21.46
C ARG A 471 10.95 22.47 22.03
N GLN A 472 11.56 21.63 21.19
CA GLN A 472 12.67 20.77 21.62
C GLN A 472 13.92 21.57 21.99
N LEU A 473 14.24 22.60 21.20
CA LEU A 473 15.37 23.49 21.48
C LEU A 473 15.18 24.25 22.80
N GLN A 474 13.97 24.75 23.09
CA GLN A 474 13.65 25.38 24.39
C GLN A 474 13.87 24.45 25.59
N GLY A 475 13.53 23.15 25.46
CA GLY A 475 13.68 22.18 26.55
C GLY A 475 15.13 21.82 26.87
N GLN A 476 16.07 22.08 25.95
CA GLN A 476 17.50 21.74 26.08
C GLN A 476 18.38 22.91 26.55
N GLU A 477 17.86 24.15 26.57
CA GLU A 477 18.58 25.34 27.05
C GLU A 477 18.95 25.29 28.55
N GLY A 478 18.48 24.28 29.30
CA GLY A 478 18.86 24.04 30.69
C GLY A 478 20.27 23.46 30.90
N ASP A 479 20.94 22.91 29.87
CA ASP A 479 22.13 22.04 30.08
C ASP A 479 23.37 22.34 29.20
N ILE A 480 23.42 23.43 28.43
CA ILE A 480 24.60 23.71 27.56
C ILE A 480 25.13 25.14 27.74
N VAL A 481 26.14 25.26 28.62
CA VAL A 481 27.10 26.38 28.62
C VAL A 481 28.17 26.07 27.56
N GLY A 482 28.05 26.63 26.36
CA GLY A 482 29.05 26.49 25.30
C GLY A 482 28.71 27.27 24.05
N GLU A 483 29.57 28.23 23.69
CA GLU A 483 29.49 29.16 22.55
C GLU A 483 29.66 28.51 21.15
N GLU A 484 28.95 27.41 20.84
CA GLU A 484 28.92 26.83 19.48
C GLU A 484 27.50 26.56 18.94
N ALA A 485 26.51 27.39 19.28
CA ALA A 485 25.17 27.29 18.70
C ALA A 485 25.06 28.07 17.38
N SER A 486 25.27 27.42 16.24
CA SER A 486 24.93 27.95 14.90
C SER A 486 23.40 28.12 14.69
N MET A 487 22.60 27.64 15.65
CA MET A 487 21.15 27.47 15.62
C MET A 487 20.46 28.49 16.54
N THR A 488 20.33 29.73 16.09
CA THR A 488 19.49 30.69 16.81
C THR A 488 18.02 30.45 16.48
N PRO A 489 17.10 30.43 17.47
CA PRO A 489 15.65 30.36 17.25
C PRO A 489 15.17 31.37 16.18
N ASN A 490 15.83 32.52 16.07
CA ASN A 490 15.60 33.53 15.05
C ASN A 490 15.69 33.01 13.60
N LYS A 491 16.65 32.13 13.27
CA LYS A 491 16.77 31.55 11.91
C LYS A 491 15.59 30.64 11.60
N ASN A 492 15.12 29.87 12.59
CA ASN A 492 13.96 29.00 12.46
C ASN A 492 12.67 29.81 12.32
N PHE A 493 12.53 30.93 13.04
CA PHE A 493 11.41 31.84 12.85
C PHE A 493 11.44 32.55 11.48
N GLN A 494 12.61 32.97 10.99
CA GLN A 494 12.74 33.49 9.62
C GLN A 494 12.33 32.45 8.57
N LEU A 495 12.71 31.20 8.76
CA LEU A 495 12.28 30.09 7.92
C LEU A 495 10.75 29.94 7.94
N LEU A 496 10.13 30.00 9.12
CA LEU A 496 8.67 29.97 9.28
C LEU A 496 7.97 31.14 8.58
N THR A 497 8.50 32.36 8.72
CA THR A 497 7.97 33.54 8.01
C THR A 497 7.98 33.30 6.50
N GLN A 498 9.10 32.87 5.94
CA GLN A 498 9.20 32.60 4.50
C GLN A 498 8.27 31.47 4.03
N ILE A 499 8.02 30.45 4.88
CA ILE A 499 7.07 29.38 4.57
C ILE A 499 5.64 29.94 4.55
N ILE A 500 5.25 30.75 5.53
CA ILE A 500 3.89 31.31 5.60
C ILE A 500 3.68 32.37 4.50
N GLU A 501 4.69 33.17 4.17
CA GLU A 501 4.65 34.14 3.06
C GLU A 501 4.32 33.47 1.72
N SER A 502 4.73 32.21 1.50
CA SER A 502 4.36 31.45 0.30
C SER A 502 2.85 31.23 0.17
N LEU A 503 2.11 31.24 1.28
CA LEU A 503 0.64 31.15 1.27
C LEU A 503 -0.03 32.44 0.82
N SER A 504 0.67 33.57 0.72
CA SER A 504 0.11 34.81 0.17
C SER A 504 -0.30 34.67 -1.30
N ALA A 505 0.36 33.76 -2.04
CA ALA A 505 0.00 33.43 -3.42
C ALA A 505 -1.26 32.55 -3.53
N VAL A 506 -1.89 32.19 -2.41
CA VAL A 506 -3.00 31.24 -2.34
C VAL A 506 -4.21 31.92 -1.68
N PRO A 507 -5.46 31.71 -2.17
CA PRO A 507 -6.66 32.32 -1.60
C PRO A 507 -7.08 31.62 -0.28
N SER A 508 -6.18 31.52 0.70
CA SER A 508 -6.43 30.92 2.02
C SER A 508 -5.96 31.83 3.19
N PRO A 509 -6.39 33.11 3.24
CA PRO A 509 -5.87 34.08 4.20
C PRO A 509 -6.17 33.70 5.66
N GLU A 510 -7.28 33.00 5.92
CA GLU A 510 -7.61 32.51 7.26
C GLU A 510 -6.60 31.49 7.79
N LEU A 511 -6.06 30.64 6.92
CA LEU A 511 -5.08 29.64 7.30
C LEU A 511 -3.75 30.32 7.67
N ALA A 512 -3.28 31.21 6.80
CA ALA A 512 -2.05 31.99 7.04
C ALA A 512 -2.15 32.79 8.35
N LEU A 513 -3.28 33.42 8.63
CA LEU A 513 -3.52 34.13 9.89
C LEU A 513 -3.41 33.20 11.10
N ARG A 514 -4.03 32.01 11.06
CA ARG A 514 -3.92 31.02 12.15
C ARG A 514 -2.48 30.57 12.37
N LEU A 515 -1.72 30.35 11.29
CA LEU A 515 -0.31 29.96 11.36
C LEU A 515 0.55 31.07 11.95
N TYR A 516 0.36 32.33 11.55
CA TYR A 516 1.06 33.47 12.15
C TYR A 516 0.78 33.59 13.65
N LEU A 517 -0.47 33.42 14.08
CA LEU A 517 -0.81 33.44 15.50
C LEU A 517 -0.18 32.29 16.29
N GLN A 518 -0.09 31.08 15.71
CA GLN A 518 0.60 29.95 16.33
C GLN A 518 2.13 30.18 16.42
N CYS A 519 2.73 30.77 15.38
CA CYS A 519 4.14 31.17 15.42
C CYS A 519 4.40 32.28 16.44
N ALA A 520 3.48 33.23 16.60
CA ALA A 520 3.55 34.25 17.65
C ALA A 520 3.50 33.64 19.06
N GLU A 521 2.62 32.67 19.30
CA GLU A 521 2.54 31.92 20.57
C GLU A 521 3.83 31.13 20.85
N ALA A 522 4.46 30.55 19.81
CA ALA A 522 5.76 29.90 19.95
C ALA A 522 6.89 30.89 20.24
N ALA A 523 6.91 32.05 19.57
CA ALA A 523 7.87 33.13 19.84
C ALA A 523 7.72 33.70 21.26
N ASN A 524 6.49 33.74 21.77
CA ASN A 524 6.20 34.06 23.17
C ASN A 524 6.89 33.09 24.14
N GLY A 525 6.84 31.78 23.86
CA GLY A 525 7.52 30.78 24.68
C GLY A 525 9.05 30.85 24.61
N CYS A 526 9.63 31.45 23.56
CA CYS A 526 11.07 31.72 23.43
C CYS A 526 11.48 33.08 24.01
N ASP A 527 10.55 33.87 24.55
CA ASP A 527 10.77 35.25 25.00
C ASP A 527 11.33 36.20 23.90
N ILE A 528 10.97 35.99 22.63
CA ILE A 528 11.45 36.82 21.50
C ILE A 528 10.37 37.83 21.06
N GLU A 529 10.35 38.98 21.73
CA GLU A 529 9.31 40.02 21.55
C GLU A 529 9.20 40.52 20.10
N HIS A 530 10.33 40.90 19.49
CA HIS A 530 10.38 41.46 18.13
C HIS A 530 9.71 40.54 17.10
N VAL A 531 9.99 39.23 17.17
CA VAL A 531 9.47 38.23 16.22
C VAL A 531 7.97 38.03 16.46
N ALA A 532 7.55 37.94 17.72
CA ALA A 532 6.13 37.86 18.06
C ALA A 532 5.36 39.08 17.54
N TYR A 533 5.91 40.28 17.68
CA TYR A 533 5.29 41.53 17.22
C TYR A 533 5.16 41.59 15.69
N GLU A 534 6.18 41.12 14.96
CA GLU A 534 6.16 41.00 13.51
C GLU A 534 5.04 40.06 13.04
N PHE A 535 4.91 38.88 13.64
CA PHE A 535 3.84 37.95 13.31
C PHE A 535 2.44 38.50 13.57
N PHE A 536 2.23 39.23 14.66
CA PHE A 536 0.97 39.93 14.90
C PHE A 536 0.70 41.03 13.88
N THR A 537 1.74 41.76 13.47
CA THR A 537 1.60 42.81 12.44
C THR A 537 1.17 42.19 11.11
N GLN A 538 1.78 41.09 10.69
CA GLN A 538 1.39 40.36 9.48
C GLN A 538 -0.04 39.79 9.59
N ALA A 539 -0.41 39.25 10.76
CA ALA A 539 -1.78 38.77 10.99
C ALA A 539 -2.83 39.90 10.90
N PHE A 540 -2.51 41.11 11.37
CA PHE A 540 -3.39 42.28 11.21
C PHE A 540 -3.49 42.76 9.77
N VAL A 541 -2.39 42.73 9.00
CA VAL A 541 -2.39 43.06 7.57
C VAL A 541 -3.31 42.09 6.81
N LEU A 542 -3.16 40.79 7.02
CA LEU A 542 -4.04 39.78 6.40
C LEU A 542 -5.51 39.99 6.77
N TYR A 543 -5.79 40.32 8.03
CA TYR A 543 -7.15 40.61 8.48
C TYR A 543 -7.76 41.83 7.76
N GLU A 544 -6.97 42.88 7.51
CA GLU A 544 -7.44 44.12 6.90
C GLU A 544 -7.56 44.03 5.37
N GLU A 545 -6.61 43.39 4.71
CA GLU A 545 -6.49 43.41 3.25
C GLU A 545 -7.16 42.21 2.58
N GLU A 546 -7.10 41.01 3.17
CA GLU A 546 -7.47 39.76 2.49
C GLU A 546 -8.76 39.10 3.02
N ILE A 547 -9.09 39.26 4.32
CA ILE A 547 -10.28 38.63 4.92
C ILE A 547 -11.52 39.52 4.74
N ALA A 548 -12.25 39.32 3.65
CA ALA A 548 -13.47 40.08 3.35
C ALA A 548 -14.77 39.49 3.94
N ASP A 549 -14.84 38.17 4.16
CA ASP A 549 -16.06 37.54 4.66
C ASP A 549 -16.35 37.94 6.12
N SER A 550 -17.59 38.36 6.39
CA SER A 550 -17.98 38.87 7.71
C SER A 550 -17.89 37.82 8.81
N LYS A 551 -18.13 36.53 8.55
CA LYS A 551 -18.01 35.48 9.57
C LYS A 551 -16.55 35.11 9.81
N ALA A 552 -15.76 35.08 8.75
CA ALA A 552 -14.32 34.87 8.81
C ALA A 552 -13.62 35.99 9.60
N GLN A 553 -13.98 37.26 9.37
CA GLN A 553 -13.49 38.40 10.15
C GLN A 553 -13.79 38.25 11.64
N VAL A 554 -15.02 37.86 11.99
CA VAL A 554 -15.40 37.62 13.39
C VAL A 554 -14.55 36.51 13.99
N THR A 555 -14.34 35.40 13.28
CA THR A 555 -13.51 34.30 13.77
C THR A 555 -12.06 34.74 13.95
N ALA A 556 -11.49 35.41 12.94
CA ALA A 556 -10.12 35.90 12.94
C ALA A 556 -9.86 36.88 14.09
N ILE A 557 -10.74 37.86 14.33
CA ILE A 557 -10.54 38.82 15.41
C ILE A 557 -10.63 38.17 16.79
N HIS A 558 -11.53 37.20 16.98
CA HIS A 558 -11.60 36.45 18.24
C HIS A 558 -10.35 35.60 18.47
N LEU A 559 -9.78 35.01 17.42
CA LEU A 559 -8.49 34.31 17.51
C LEU A 559 -7.35 35.27 17.85
N ILE A 560 -7.27 36.44 17.20
CA ILE A 560 -6.27 37.48 17.52
C ILE A 560 -6.38 37.89 19.00
N ILE A 561 -7.61 38.20 19.48
CA ILE A 561 -7.84 38.57 20.88
C ILE A 561 -7.44 37.43 21.82
N GLY A 562 -7.83 36.20 21.51
CA GLY A 562 -7.53 35.02 22.32
C GLY A 562 -6.02 34.75 22.42
N THR A 563 -5.30 34.82 21.30
CA THR A 563 -3.83 34.68 21.29
C THR A 563 -3.20 35.83 22.06
N LEU A 564 -3.58 37.09 21.77
CA LEU A 564 -3.04 38.28 22.42
C LEU A 564 -3.29 38.30 23.94
N GLN A 565 -4.33 37.63 24.43
CA GLN A 565 -4.57 37.46 25.87
C GLN A 565 -3.52 36.57 26.54
N ARG A 566 -2.99 35.57 25.82
CA ARG A 566 -2.00 34.60 26.33
C ARG A 566 -0.55 35.08 26.21
N MET A 567 -0.32 36.17 25.48
CA MET A 567 1.02 36.73 25.27
C MET A 567 1.49 37.48 26.53
N ASN A 568 2.67 37.13 27.02
CA ASN A 568 3.36 37.77 28.14
C ASN A 568 4.69 38.42 27.74
N VAL A 569 5.20 38.14 26.54
CA VAL A 569 6.49 38.66 26.03
C VAL A 569 6.48 40.16 25.70
N PHE A 570 5.31 40.77 25.49
CA PHE A 570 5.22 42.16 25.02
C PHE A 570 5.43 43.17 26.15
N GLY A 571 6.31 44.14 25.89
CA GLY A 571 6.40 45.36 26.67
C GLY A 571 5.14 46.22 26.58
N VAL A 572 5.01 47.18 27.49
CA VAL A 572 3.79 48.00 27.66
C VAL A 572 3.39 48.72 26.36
N GLU A 573 4.34 49.30 25.63
CA GLU A 573 4.07 50.08 24.41
C GLU A 573 3.58 49.21 23.24
N ASN A 574 4.27 48.10 22.98
CA ASN A 574 3.91 47.16 21.93
C ASN A 574 2.55 46.52 22.23
N ARG A 575 2.31 46.13 23.49
CA ARG A 575 1.03 45.59 23.94
C ARG A 575 -0.10 46.60 23.79
N ASP A 576 0.09 47.85 24.22
CA ASP A 576 -0.92 48.90 24.09
C ASP A 576 -1.26 49.16 22.61
N THR A 577 -0.27 49.13 21.73
CA THR A 577 -0.47 49.29 20.29
C THR A 577 -1.32 48.16 19.68
N LEU A 578 -0.99 46.90 19.98
CA LEU A 578 -1.71 45.73 19.45
C LEU A 578 -3.14 45.64 20.02
N THR A 579 -3.31 45.91 21.32
CA THR A 579 -4.64 45.90 21.96
C THR A 579 -5.53 47.03 21.46
N HIS A 580 -4.97 48.22 21.19
CA HIS A 580 -5.71 49.31 20.58
C HIS A 580 -6.15 48.97 19.15
N LYS A 581 -5.28 48.37 18.33
CA LYS A 581 -5.64 47.87 16.99
C LYS A 581 -6.75 46.82 17.05
N ALA A 582 -6.62 45.78 17.89
CA ALA A 582 -7.63 44.74 18.07
C ALA A 582 -8.99 45.31 18.50
N THR A 583 -8.99 46.26 19.43
CA THR A 583 -10.21 46.94 19.91
C THR A 583 -10.82 47.82 18.80
N GLY A 584 -9.98 48.47 18.01
CA GLY A 584 -10.38 49.25 16.84
C GLY A 584 -11.10 48.39 15.79
N TYR A 585 -10.51 47.27 15.39
CA TYR A 585 -11.10 46.35 14.42
C TYR A 585 -12.37 45.67 14.94
N SER A 586 -12.40 45.26 16.21
CA SER A 586 -13.60 44.70 16.86
C SER A 586 -14.80 45.66 16.78
N ALA A 587 -14.53 46.97 16.86
CA ALA A 587 -15.55 47.99 16.73
C ALA A 587 -15.85 48.41 15.28
N ARG A 588 -15.22 47.82 14.26
CA ARG A 588 -15.52 48.06 12.84
C ARG A 588 -16.30 46.91 12.18
N LEU A 589 -16.56 45.82 12.92
CA LEU A 589 -17.37 44.71 12.43
C LEU A 589 -18.77 45.18 11.98
N LEU A 590 -19.25 44.61 10.87
CA LEU A 590 -20.49 45.02 10.20
C LEU A 590 -21.74 44.74 11.05
N LYS A 591 -21.84 43.52 11.59
CA LYS A 591 -23.00 43.09 12.38
C LYS A 591 -22.88 43.58 13.82
N LYS A 592 -23.91 44.26 14.31
CA LYS A 592 -23.94 44.82 15.68
C LYS A 592 -23.80 43.77 16.78
N ALA A 593 -24.41 42.60 16.61
CA ALA A 593 -24.28 41.50 17.56
C ALA A 593 -22.82 41.03 17.67
N ASP A 594 -22.15 40.79 16.54
CA ASP A 594 -20.76 40.33 16.51
C ASP A 594 -19.79 41.42 16.97
N GLN A 595 -20.06 42.68 16.61
CA GLN A 595 -19.35 43.86 17.09
C GLN A 595 -19.42 43.96 18.63
N CYS A 596 -20.60 43.75 19.20
CA CYS A 596 -20.80 43.75 20.66
C CYS A 596 -19.95 42.66 21.33
N ARG A 597 -19.97 41.43 20.77
CA ARG A 597 -19.23 40.28 21.29
C ARG A 597 -17.72 40.47 21.25
N ALA A 598 -17.19 40.93 20.12
CA ALA A 598 -15.78 41.22 19.97
C ALA A 598 -15.33 42.35 20.92
N VAL A 599 -16.12 43.42 21.07
CA VAL A 599 -15.76 44.57 21.92
C VAL A 599 -15.74 44.22 23.41
N TYR A 600 -16.71 43.45 23.92
CA TYR A 600 -16.60 43.00 25.31
C TYR A 600 -15.50 41.94 25.46
N ALA A 601 -15.17 41.16 24.42
CA ALA A 601 -14.04 40.21 24.50
C ALA A 601 -12.71 40.95 24.69
N CYS A 602 -12.52 42.11 24.05
CA CYS A 602 -11.36 42.97 24.26
C CYS A 602 -11.19 43.44 25.72
N SER A 603 -12.24 43.44 26.55
CA SER A 603 -12.10 43.79 27.97
C SER A 603 -11.15 42.83 28.72
N HIS A 604 -11.07 41.57 28.28
CA HIS A 604 -10.14 40.59 28.85
C HIS A 604 -8.67 40.85 28.49
N LEU A 605 -8.38 41.71 27.50
CA LEU A 605 -7.00 42.10 27.18
C LEU A 605 -6.42 43.08 28.22
N PHE A 606 -7.30 43.82 28.91
CA PHE A 606 -6.93 44.81 29.92
C PHE A 606 -6.97 44.26 31.36
N TRP A 607 -7.25 42.96 31.50
CA TRP A 607 -7.40 42.31 32.80
C TRP A 607 -6.93 40.86 32.74
N VAL A 608 -5.67 40.64 33.12
CA VAL A 608 -5.02 39.32 33.18
C VAL A 608 -4.82 38.93 34.64
N ASP A 609 -5.17 37.68 34.98
CA ASP A 609 -5.24 37.22 36.37
C ASP A 609 -3.87 36.82 36.98
N ASP A 610 -2.77 37.00 36.25
CA ASP A 610 -1.40 36.69 36.70
C ASP A 610 -0.84 37.74 37.68
N GLN A 611 0.22 37.37 38.41
CA GLN A 611 0.83 38.22 39.46
C GLN A 611 1.38 39.54 38.89
N ASP A 612 1.95 39.50 37.68
CA ASP A 612 2.43 40.66 36.91
C ASP A 612 1.48 41.06 35.76
N GLY A 613 0.24 40.55 35.79
CA GLY A 613 -0.76 40.82 34.76
C GLY A 613 -1.29 42.25 34.79
N ILE A 614 -1.61 42.80 33.61
CA ILE A 614 -2.25 44.11 33.47
C ILE A 614 -3.63 44.08 34.12
N LYS A 615 -3.91 45.03 35.02
CA LYS A 615 -5.20 45.20 35.71
C LYS A 615 -5.70 46.64 35.56
N ASP A 616 -6.10 47.01 34.35
CA ASP A 616 -6.68 48.32 34.06
C ASP A 616 -8.21 48.26 34.10
N GLY A 617 -8.76 48.52 35.29
CA GLY A 617 -10.20 48.48 35.51
C GLY A 617 -10.98 49.54 34.73
N GLU A 618 -10.35 50.66 34.38
CA GLU A 618 -11.01 51.76 33.65
C GLU A 618 -11.20 51.40 32.18
N ARG A 619 -10.15 50.86 31.53
CA ARG A 619 -10.24 50.37 30.15
C ARG A 619 -11.20 49.18 30.02
N VAL A 620 -11.25 48.28 31.01
CA VAL A 620 -12.27 47.21 31.09
C VAL A 620 -13.67 47.81 31.06
N LEU A 621 -13.95 48.78 31.94
CA LEU A 621 -15.25 49.44 32.01
C LEU A 621 -15.58 50.19 30.72
N LEU A 622 -14.59 50.79 30.06
CA LEU A 622 -14.77 51.47 28.78
C LEU A 622 -15.22 50.49 27.68
N CYS A 623 -14.58 49.32 27.56
CA CYS A 623 -14.98 48.26 26.63
C CYS A 623 -16.41 47.78 26.91
N LEU A 624 -16.74 47.52 28.19
CA LEU A 624 -18.06 47.07 28.59
C LEU A 624 -19.16 48.12 28.34
N LYS A 625 -18.90 49.40 28.63
CA LYS A 625 -19.81 50.50 28.30
C LYS A 625 -20.00 50.65 26.80
N ARG A 626 -18.93 50.47 26.01
CA ARG A 626 -19.01 50.50 24.54
C ARG A 626 -19.84 49.34 24.01
N ALA A 627 -19.64 48.11 24.52
CA ALA A 627 -20.43 46.94 24.18
C ALA A 627 -21.92 47.15 24.50
N LEU A 628 -22.23 47.74 25.67
CA LEU A 628 -23.60 48.08 26.06
C LEU A 628 -24.25 49.10 25.12
N ARG A 629 -23.52 50.14 24.70
CA ARG A 629 -24.02 51.10 23.69
C ARG A 629 -24.33 50.43 22.35
N ILE A 630 -23.49 49.47 21.93
CA ILE A 630 -23.70 48.71 20.69
C ILE A 630 -24.92 47.79 20.82
N ALA A 631 -25.10 47.11 21.96
CA ALA A 631 -26.26 46.27 22.23
C ALA A 631 -27.56 47.10 22.21
N ASN A 632 -27.57 48.27 22.86
CA ASN A 632 -28.70 49.21 22.80
C ASN A 632 -29.03 49.66 21.36
N ALA A 633 -28.02 49.97 20.55
CA ALA A 633 -28.23 50.32 19.16
C ALA A 633 -28.81 49.15 18.35
N ALA A 634 -28.38 47.91 18.61
CA ALA A 634 -28.91 46.71 17.99
C ALA A 634 -30.38 46.47 18.37
N GLN A 635 -30.72 46.64 19.65
CA GLN A 635 -32.08 46.52 20.18
C GLN A 635 -33.02 47.56 19.54
N GLN A 636 -32.59 48.82 19.46
CA GLN A 636 -33.36 49.88 18.81
C GLN A 636 -33.62 49.59 17.33
N MET A 637 -32.63 49.07 16.59
CA MET A 637 -32.81 48.68 15.19
C MET A 637 -33.80 47.52 15.04
N ALA A 638 -33.77 46.53 15.94
CA ALA A 638 -34.70 45.40 15.93
C ALA A 638 -36.14 45.85 16.22
N ASN A 639 -36.34 46.73 17.20
CA ASN A 639 -37.65 47.28 17.57
C ASN A 639 -38.29 48.07 16.41
N VAL A 640 -37.48 48.72 15.57
CA VAL A 640 -37.94 49.46 14.37
C VAL A 640 -38.28 48.52 13.21
N ALA A 641 -37.59 47.39 13.07
CA ALA A 641 -37.73 46.45 11.95
C ALA A 641 -38.97 45.53 12.01
N ARG A 642 -39.87 45.71 13.00
CA ARG A 642 -41.17 45.01 13.18
C ARG A 642 -41.19 43.57 12.64
N GLY A 643 -40.52 42.65 13.34
CA GLY A 643 -40.60 41.21 12.99
C GLY A 643 -39.65 40.26 13.72
N SER A 644 -38.62 40.76 14.41
CA SER A 644 -37.75 39.93 15.26
C SER A 644 -37.57 40.62 16.60
N GLY A 645 -37.83 39.91 17.71
CA GLY A 645 -37.42 40.38 19.02
C GLY A 645 -35.92 40.69 19.01
N GLY A 646 -35.54 41.77 19.68
CA GLY A 646 -34.16 42.22 19.65
C GLY A 646 -33.23 41.23 20.35
N PRO A 647 -31.90 41.35 20.19
CA PRO A 647 -30.96 40.41 20.77
C PRO A 647 -30.78 40.67 22.27
N VAL A 648 -31.84 40.49 23.07
CA VAL A 648 -31.83 40.64 24.53
C VAL A 648 -30.75 39.75 25.18
N SER A 649 -30.45 38.62 24.54
CA SER A 649 -29.35 37.72 24.92
C SER A 649 -27.99 38.44 25.04
N LEU A 650 -27.71 39.48 24.24
CA LEU A 650 -26.46 40.24 24.32
C LEU A 650 -26.34 41.01 25.64
N PHE A 651 -27.43 41.54 26.18
CA PHE A 651 -27.40 42.21 27.47
C PHE A 651 -27.10 41.22 28.60
N VAL A 652 -27.66 40.01 28.53
CA VAL A 652 -27.37 38.92 29.48
C VAL A 652 -25.91 38.47 29.36
N GLU A 653 -25.37 38.34 28.15
CA GLU A 653 -23.94 38.07 27.91
C GLU A 653 -23.04 39.15 28.52
N ILE A 654 -23.37 40.44 28.32
CA ILE A 654 -22.64 41.56 28.92
C ILE A 654 -22.75 41.50 30.45
N LEU A 655 -23.94 41.25 31.02
CA LEU A 655 -24.15 41.11 32.46
C LEU A 655 -23.23 40.05 33.06
N ASN A 656 -23.10 38.90 32.40
CA ASN A 656 -22.17 37.85 32.80
C ASN A 656 -20.70 38.31 32.78
N LYS A 657 -20.32 39.18 31.84
CA LYS A 657 -18.98 39.80 31.85
C LYS A 657 -18.80 40.81 32.98
N TYR A 658 -19.81 41.62 33.30
CA TYR A 658 -19.78 42.51 34.47
C TYR A 658 -19.61 41.70 35.76
N ILE A 659 -20.37 40.62 35.91
CA ILE A 659 -20.28 39.70 37.07
C ILE A 659 -18.88 39.10 37.15
N TYR A 660 -18.33 38.60 36.04
CA TYR A 660 -16.96 38.05 36.00
C TYR A 660 -15.92 39.03 36.56
N PHE A 661 -15.87 40.27 36.05
CA PHE A 661 -14.87 41.24 36.51
C PHE A 661 -15.17 41.79 37.92
N PHE A 662 -16.44 41.84 38.32
CA PHE A 662 -16.83 42.12 39.70
C PHE A 662 -16.26 41.06 40.66
N GLU A 663 -16.32 39.78 40.27
CA GLU A 663 -15.74 38.68 41.04
C GLU A 663 -14.22 38.74 41.12
N LYS A 664 -13.56 39.11 40.02
CA LYS A 664 -12.11 39.31 39.97
C LYS A 664 -11.62 40.56 40.73
N GLY A 665 -12.54 41.32 41.33
CA GLY A 665 -12.21 42.44 42.21
C GLY A 665 -11.97 43.76 41.49
N ASN A 666 -12.47 43.93 40.27
CA ASN A 666 -12.41 45.22 39.57
C ASN A 666 -13.28 46.27 40.28
N LYS A 667 -12.64 47.23 40.95
CA LYS A 667 -13.30 48.29 41.74
C LYS A 667 -14.18 49.23 40.91
N GLN A 668 -13.93 49.33 39.59
CA GLN A 668 -14.69 50.19 38.70
C GLN A 668 -16.07 49.62 38.36
N ILE A 669 -16.27 48.32 38.58
CA ILE A 669 -17.57 47.67 38.40
C ILE A 669 -18.25 47.63 39.76
N THR A 670 -19.33 48.40 39.88
CA THR A 670 -20.11 48.52 41.12
C THR A 670 -21.33 47.62 41.08
N SER A 671 -21.82 47.23 42.26
CA SER A 671 -23.10 46.52 42.39
C SER A 671 -24.28 47.31 41.82
N SER A 672 -24.23 48.64 41.88
CA SER A 672 -25.22 49.52 41.25
C SER A 672 -25.24 49.41 39.72
N ALA A 673 -24.09 49.20 39.08
CA ALA A 673 -24.01 49.02 37.63
C ALA A 673 -24.59 47.67 37.20
N ILE A 674 -24.35 46.61 37.99
CA ILE A 674 -24.95 45.29 37.79
C ILE A 674 -26.46 45.36 37.98
N GLN A 675 -26.92 46.03 39.05
CA GLN A 675 -28.34 46.24 39.33
C GLN A 675 -29.06 46.95 38.17
N GLY A 676 -28.50 48.07 37.71
CA GLY A 676 -29.08 48.82 36.60
C GLY A 676 -29.14 48.03 35.29
N LEU A 677 -28.19 47.11 35.07
CA LEU A 677 -28.22 46.24 33.89
C LEU A 677 -29.28 45.14 34.00
N ILE A 678 -29.50 44.57 35.19
CA ILE A 678 -30.60 43.61 35.43
C ILE A 678 -31.96 44.28 35.21
N GLU A 679 -32.15 45.49 35.73
CA GLU A 679 -33.38 46.27 35.54
C GLU A 679 -33.62 46.60 34.06
N LEU A 680 -32.56 46.95 33.32
CA LEU A 680 -32.64 47.17 31.88
C LEU A 680 -33.06 45.90 31.12
N ILE A 681 -32.44 44.75 31.43
CA ILE A 681 -32.78 43.47 30.81
C ILE A 681 -34.24 43.10 31.06
N ASN A 682 -34.71 43.21 32.31
CA ASN A 682 -36.09 42.91 32.66
C ASN A 682 -37.09 43.81 31.92
N THR A 683 -36.75 45.08 31.72
CA THR A 683 -37.59 46.05 30.99
C THR A 683 -37.69 45.68 29.51
N GLU A 684 -36.56 45.37 28.87
CA GLU A 684 -36.53 44.98 27.45
C GLU A 684 -37.23 43.63 27.22
N MET A 685 -37.06 42.65 28.13
CA MET A 685 -37.78 41.36 28.06
C MET A 685 -39.30 41.51 28.14
N GLN A 686 -39.79 42.41 28.99
CA GLN A 686 -41.23 42.70 29.09
C GLN A 686 -41.79 43.34 27.81
N SER A 687 -40.95 44.06 27.05
CA SER A 687 -41.35 44.68 25.78
C SER A 687 -41.43 43.69 24.61
N ASP A 688 -40.72 42.55 24.67
CA ASP A 688 -40.54 41.57 23.58
C ASP A 688 -41.61 40.43 23.56
N SER A 689 -42.79 40.71 24.11
CA SER A 689 -43.89 39.78 24.48
C SER A 689 -44.51 38.86 23.40
N THR A 690 -43.87 38.61 22.26
CA THR A 690 -44.40 37.78 21.16
C THR A 690 -43.86 36.34 21.09
N ASN A 691 -42.88 35.93 21.91
CA ASN A 691 -42.44 34.51 22.00
C ASN A 691 -42.07 34.10 23.45
N PRO A 692 -42.94 33.37 24.18
CA PRO A 692 -42.75 33.06 25.60
C PRO A 692 -41.73 31.94 25.90
N ASP A 693 -41.11 31.31 24.90
CA ASP A 693 -40.04 30.31 25.06
C ASP A 693 -38.71 30.81 24.44
N SER A 694 -38.28 32.00 24.85
CA SER A 694 -37.00 32.55 24.40
C SER A 694 -35.83 31.91 25.17
N VAL A 695 -34.81 31.45 24.43
CA VAL A 695 -33.51 31.00 24.97
C VAL A 695 -32.90 32.05 25.93
N ALA A 696 -33.20 33.34 25.73
CA ALA A 696 -32.72 34.42 26.58
C ALA A 696 -33.29 34.35 28.01
N ASP A 697 -34.53 33.90 28.20
CA ASP A 697 -35.22 33.86 29.49
C ASP A 697 -34.60 32.79 30.38
N ALA A 698 -34.37 31.60 29.80
CA ALA A 698 -33.65 30.51 30.47
C ALA A 698 -32.21 30.92 30.82
N PHE A 699 -31.55 31.69 29.94
CA PHE A 699 -30.18 32.16 30.17
C PHE A 699 -30.10 33.21 31.28
N LEU A 700 -31.05 34.14 31.34
CA LEU A 700 -31.16 35.10 32.44
C LEU A 700 -31.50 34.40 33.75
N ALA A 701 -32.49 33.49 33.77
CA ALA A 701 -32.86 32.74 34.96
C ALA A 701 -31.67 31.97 35.56
N SER A 702 -30.85 31.36 34.69
CA SER A 702 -29.61 30.68 35.09
C SER A 702 -28.60 31.66 35.70
N THR A 703 -28.43 32.83 35.08
CA THR A 703 -27.55 33.91 35.58
C THR A 703 -28.01 34.43 36.95
N LEU A 704 -29.31 34.68 37.13
CA LEU A 704 -29.88 35.12 38.42
C LEU A 704 -29.71 34.04 39.50
N ARG A 705 -29.89 32.77 39.16
CA ARG A 705 -29.65 31.64 40.07
C ARG A 705 -28.19 31.56 40.50
N TYR A 706 -27.24 31.84 39.60
CA TYR A 706 -25.83 31.94 39.94
C TYR A 706 -25.55 33.08 40.93
N ILE A 707 -26.16 34.27 40.72
CA ILE A 707 -26.04 35.38 41.68
C ILE A 707 -26.61 34.99 43.06
N GLN A 708 -27.76 34.30 43.11
CA GLN A 708 -28.33 33.80 44.37
C GLN A 708 -27.40 32.80 45.07
N PHE A 709 -26.79 31.89 44.31
CA PHE A 709 -25.82 30.94 44.82
C PHE A 709 -24.60 31.65 45.43
N GLN A 710 -24.06 32.66 44.76
CA GLN A 710 -22.92 33.43 45.30
C GLN A 710 -23.27 34.19 46.58
N LYS A 711 -24.50 34.68 46.72
CA LYS A 711 -25.00 35.26 47.99
C LYS A 711 -25.05 34.23 49.12
N GLN A 712 -25.59 33.04 48.84
CA GLN A 712 -25.76 31.97 49.84
C GLN A 712 -24.43 31.35 50.29
N LYS A 713 -23.39 31.40 49.44
CA LYS A 713 -22.07 30.83 49.73
C LYS A 713 -21.35 31.51 50.92
N GLY A 714 -21.73 32.74 51.27
CA GLY A 714 -21.14 33.49 52.39
C GLY A 714 -19.69 33.95 52.17
N GLY A 715 -19.17 34.78 53.07
CA GLY A 715 -17.82 35.38 53.01
C GLY A 715 -17.74 36.74 52.28
N VAL A 716 -16.53 37.27 52.08
CA VAL A 716 -16.28 38.61 51.48
C VAL A 716 -16.93 38.77 50.11
N MET A 717 -17.05 37.69 49.35
CA MET A 717 -17.74 37.69 48.06
C MET A 717 -19.26 37.70 48.23
N GLY A 718 -19.81 36.91 49.15
CA GLY A 718 -21.25 36.93 49.47
C GLY A 718 -21.74 38.32 49.88
N GLU A 719 -20.99 39.02 50.75
CA GLU A 719 -21.28 40.39 51.19
C GLU A 719 -21.30 41.40 50.02
N LYS A 720 -20.38 41.24 49.05
CA LYS A 720 -20.37 42.08 47.83
C LYS A 720 -21.63 41.85 46.99
N PHE A 721 -22.07 40.60 46.84
CA PHE A 721 -23.26 40.25 46.07
C PHE A 721 -24.59 40.57 46.79
N GLU A 722 -24.62 40.64 48.13
CA GLU A 722 -25.81 41.03 48.90
C GLU A 722 -26.38 42.38 48.48
N SER A 723 -25.51 43.31 48.07
CA SER A 723 -25.90 44.65 47.63
C SER A 723 -26.66 44.70 46.31
N ILE A 724 -26.70 43.60 45.53
CA ILE A 724 -27.48 43.48 44.29
C ILE A 724 -28.88 42.95 44.65
N LYS A 725 -29.95 43.61 44.22
CA LYS A 725 -31.34 43.19 44.47
C LYS A 725 -31.88 42.44 43.23
N LEU A 726 -32.23 41.17 43.40
CA LEU A 726 -32.75 40.33 42.31
C LEU A 726 -34.27 40.43 42.21
#